data_AF-A0A962CK98-F1
#
_entry.id   AF-A0A962CK98-F1
#
_cell.length_a   1.000
_cell.length_b   1.000
_cell.length_c   1.000
_cell.angle_alpha   90.00
_cell.angle_beta   90.00
_cell.angle_gamma   90.00
#
_symmetry.space_group_name_H-M   'P 1'
#
loop_
_entity.id
_entity.type
_entity.pdbx_description
1 polymer ?
#
loop_
_entity_poly.entity_id
_entity_poly.type
_entity_poly.pdbx_seq_one_letter_code
_entity_poly.pdbx_strand_id
1 'polypeptide(L)'
;MIQRIPRALALAGLALSFILAGAPSMAAPSDATGYWRDAPGRAMPQGVAAPASLRSLDLDFTALSADLLQGGGVGRELSLPMPAGGFASFMLSDSGTLPAELASRYPQIRSFVGSDAEGRHARIDVSPLGLNAMVFAGSESWLVRPLEFGTGSAYVSFRRDAIAGAGEPFVCGTHEIREPELFDSPAIRTTTGTTRRGYRAAVAANHNYVAAIAGANPPSVALGLAAVTVAMNRVNEVYENDFSVHMTLVPNNDLIIYPDAGTDPYSNGSGAINENTPNLNAVIGSANYDIGHVFTTGSGGVAGLGVVCGSGKGRGTTGLSNPASLTSDTFYIDYVAHEMGHQFGGNHTFNNSCGGNRAASAAYEPGSGSTIMAYAGVCSPNLQPHSDPYFHAKSLQEIGNFTNGSGGACSVTAPNNQSPVVAALSGHTIPADTPFALTGSATSVAPGAALTFGWEQYDLGAATVDINVDPGNGPIIRSFNPTPTPTRTVPNFAKLLTGTSTIGEILPTTTRALNFRLTVFDNVAGGGTTESQNLGLQVVNTAGPFTVTSPLAGATWNAAVSASETVTWNVAGTDVPPVSCTNVDIDLYTGTDFDVPVASLAASVPNIGSALVAVPNLQSGTARVLVRCADNLFFAVNPGNFTIVGSDQIFADGFD
;
A
#
# COMPACT_ATOMS: atom_id res chain seq x y z
N MET A 1 -1.20 -92.51 -13.96
CA MET A 1 0.24 -92.56 -13.64
C MET A 1 0.91 -91.49 -14.52
N ILE A 2 1.54 -90.48 -13.91
CA ILE A 2 2.44 -89.46 -14.50
C ILE A 2 1.74 -88.37 -15.38
N GLN A 3 1.34 -87.22 -14.82
CA GLN A 3 2.06 -85.92 -14.70
C GLN A 3 2.51 -85.25 -16.03
N ARG A 4 1.96 -84.06 -16.37
CA ARG A 4 2.64 -82.73 -16.33
C ARG A 4 1.82 -81.57 -16.96
N ILE A 5 1.61 -80.53 -16.13
CA ILE A 5 1.66 -79.06 -16.35
C ILE A 5 0.69 -78.39 -17.37
N PRO A 6 -0.17 -77.44 -16.92
CA PRO A 6 -0.91 -76.53 -17.80
C PRO A 6 -0.17 -75.20 -18.06
N ARG A 7 -0.40 -74.63 -19.24
CA ARG A 7 0.03 -73.28 -19.64
C ARG A 7 -0.80 -72.23 -18.90
N ALA A 8 -0.14 -71.32 -18.20
CA ALA A 8 -0.73 -70.09 -17.69
C ALA A 8 -0.83 -69.06 -18.83
N LEU A 9 -2.04 -68.57 -19.11
CA LEU A 9 -2.25 -67.31 -19.83
C LEU A 9 -2.34 -66.19 -18.78
N ALA A 10 -1.45 -65.20 -18.89
CA ALA A 10 -1.47 -64.00 -18.08
C ALA A 10 -2.61 -63.07 -18.54
N LEU A 11 -3.54 -62.75 -17.62
CA LEU A 11 -4.42 -61.60 -17.75
C LEU A 11 -3.62 -60.35 -17.39
N ALA A 12 -3.38 -59.47 -18.35
CA ALA A 12 -2.91 -58.12 -18.11
C ALA A 12 -4.10 -57.27 -17.65
N GLY A 13 -4.09 -56.84 -16.38
CA GLY A 13 -5.00 -55.83 -15.86
C GLY A 13 -4.56 -54.46 -16.36
N LEU A 14 -5.40 -53.80 -17.17
CA LEU A 14 -5.24 -52.39 -17.52
C LEU A 14 -5.73 -51.56 -16.31
N ALA A 15 -4.81 -51.08 -15.48
CA ALA A 15 -5.07 -50.02 -14.53
C ALA A 15 -5.13 -48.69 -15.29
N LEU A 16 -6.34 -48.20 -15.56
CA LEU A 16 -6.55 -46.89 -16.15
C LEU A 16 -6.25 -45.82 -15.08
N SER A 17 -5.00 -45.34 -15.08
CA SER A 17 -4.61 -44.19 -14.27
C SER A 17 -5.22 -42.94 -14.91
N PHE A 18 -6.19 -42.32 -14.24
CA PHE A 18 -6.66 -40.98 -14.59
C PHE A 18 -5.49 -40.01 -14.42
N ILE A 19 -4.86 -39.65 -15.54
CA ILE A 19 -3.98 -38.50 -15.61
C ILE A 19 -4.89 -37.28 -15.46
N LEU A 20 -4.89 -36.67 -14.27
CA LEU A 20 -5.30 -35.28 -14.14
C LEU A 20 -4.41 -34.48 -15.10
N ALA A 21 -4.97 -34.06 -16.23
CA ALA A 21 -4.40 -32.97 -16.99
C ALA A 21 -4.53 -31.72 -16.11
N GLY A 22 -3.53 -31.51 -15.25
CA GLY A 22 -3.34 -30.23 -14.60
C GLY A 22 -3.32 -29.17 -15.70
N ALA A 23 -4.06 -28.09 -15.50
CA ALA A 23 -3.84 -26.87 -16.26
C ALA A 23 -2.32 -26.64 -16.33
N PRO A 24 -1.75 -26.23 -17.47
CA PRO A 24 -0.33 -25.95 -17.54
C PRO A 24 -0.06 -24.90 -16.46
N SER A 25 0.62 -25.32 -15.39
CA SER A 25 1.29 -24.42 -14.49
C SER A 25 2.20 -23.62 -15.41
N MET A 26 1.81 -22.38 -15.74
CA MET A 26 2.70 -21.48 -16.43
C MET A 26 3.95 -21.44 -15.57
N ALA A 27 5.05 -21.98 -16.08
CA ALA A 27 6.31 -21.98 -15.36
C ALA A 27 6.57 -20.53 -14.96
N ALA A 28 6.82 -20.28 -13.68
CA ALA A 28 7.12 -18.95 -13.20
C ALA A 28 8.28 -18.38 -14.07
N PRO A 29 8.23 -17.09 -14.46
CA PRO A 29 9.21 -16.53 -15.38
C PRO A 29 10.63 -16.80 -14.87
N SER A 30 11.50 -17.32 -15.73
CA SER A 30 12.92 -17.53 -15.41
C SER A 30 13.66 -16.19 -15.36
N ASP A 31 14.79 -16.14 -14.65
CA ASP A 31 15.67 -14.98 -14.69
C ASP A 31 16.22 -14.78 -16.11
N ALA A 32 15.70 -13.78 -16.82
CA ALA A 32 16.14 -13.43 -18.17
C ALA A 32 17.57 -12.87 -18.23
N THR A 33 18.08 -12.32 -17.11
CA THR A 33 19.41 -11.70 -17.03
C THR A 33 20.49 -12.67 -16.58
N GLY A 34 20.12 -13.74 -15.88
CA GLY A 34 21.02 -14.81 -15.46
C GLY A 34 21.94 -14.49 -14.28
N TYR A 35 21.66 -13.43 -13.52
CA TYR A 35 22.46 -13.03 -12.36
C TYR A 35 22.05 -13.73 -11.05
N TRP A 36 20.83 -14.26 -10.98
CA TRP A 36 20.25 -14.78 -9.75
C TRP A 36 20.28 -16.29 -9.69
N ARG A 37 20.50 -16.82 -8.48
CA ARG A 37 20.36 -18.25 -8.16
C ARG A 37 19.59 -18.41 -6.86
N ASP A 38 18.61 -19.31 -6.83
CA ASP A 38 17.90 -19.62 -5.59
C ASP A 38 18.84 -20.28 -4.57
N ALA A 39 18.76 -19.82 -3.32
CA ALA A 39 19.55 -20.34 -2.19
C ALA A 39 18.62 -20.71 -1.01
N PRO A 40 17.71 -21.69 -1.21
CA PRO A 40 16.74 -22.06 -0.18
C PRO A 40 17.44 -22.62 1.06
N GLY A 41 16.95 -22.25 2.25
CA GLY A 41 17.51 -22.71 3.52
C GLY A 41 18.76 -21.96 4.00
N ARG A 42 19.12 -20.84 3.36
CA ARG A 42 20.19 -19.95 3.86
C ARG A 42 19.91 -19.54 5.31
N ALA A 43 20.92 -19.72 6.18
CA ALA A 43 20.85 -19.24 7.55
C ALA A 43 20.91 -17.71 7.60
N MET A 44 20.07 -17.11 8.44
CA MET A 44 20.11 -15.67 8.71
C MET A 44 21.31 -15.34 9.61
N PRO A 45 21.97 -14.18 9.42
CA PRO A 45 23.02 -13.75 10.33
C PRO A 45 22.49 -13.61 11.76
N GLN A 46 23.36 -13.90 12.73
CA GLN A 46 22.98 -13.88 14.14
C GLN A 46 22.57 -12.47 14.58
N GLY A 47 21.38 -12.34 15.18
CA GLY A 47 20.86 -11.05 15.66
C GLY A 47 20.14 -10.20 14.61
N VAL A 48 20.04 -10.68 13.37
CA VAL A 48 19.23 -10.02 12.32
C VAL A 48 17.79 -10.49 12.43
N ALA A 49 16.87 -9.56 12.68
CA ALA A 49 15.44 -9.84 12.60
C ALA A 49 15.07 -10.13 11.13
N ALA A 50 14.47 -11.29 10.89
CA ALA A 50 14.05 -11.71 9.55
C ALA A 50 12.58 -11.35 9.31
N PRO A 51 12.19 -10.99 8.08
CA PRO A 51 10.78 -11.01 7.67
C PRO A 51 10.14 -12.38 7.93
N ALA A 52 8.85 -12.39 8.26
CA ALA A 52 8.08 -13.60 8.55
C ALA A 52 8.04 -14.59 7.37
N SER A 53 8.15 -14.08 6.15
CA SER A 53 8.31 -14.87 4.92
C SER A 53 9.28 -14.15 3.98
N LEU A 54 10.22 -14.89 3.40
CA LEU A 54 11.24 -14.38 2.49
C LEU A 54 11.72 -15.49 1.53
N ARG A 55 12.27 -15.07 0.40
CA ARG A 55 13.02 -15.91 -0.55
C ARG A 55 14.49 -15.52 -0.47
N SER A 56 15.37 -16.51 -0.27
CA SER A 56 16.82 -16.31 -0.22
C SER A 56 17.46 -16.62 -1.56
N LEU A 57 18.36 -15.74 -2.03
CA LEU A 57 19.03 -15.86 -3.32
C LEU A 57 20.54 -15.58 -3.21
N ASP A 58 21.29 -16.06 -4.20
CA ASP A 58 22.61 -15.57 -4.55
C ASP A 58 22.53 -14.66 -5.78
N LEU A 59 23.24 -13.53 -5.73
CA LEU A 59 23.43 -12.60 -6.84
C LEU A 59 24.89 -12.60 -7.28
N ASP A 60 25.14 -12.77 -8.58
CA ASP A 60 26.44 -12.42 -9.17
C ASP A 60 26.56 -10.89 -9.29
N PHE A 61 26.81 -10.25 -8.16
CA PHE A 61 26.87 -8.80 -8.07
C PHE A 61 28.04 -8.22 -8.88
N THR A 62 29.12 -8.99 -9.06
CA THR A 62 30.26 -8.55 -9.88
C THR A 62 29.85 -8.43 -11.35
N ALA A 63 29.18 -9.45 -11.90
CA ALA A 63 28.70 -9.41 -13.28
C ALA A 63 27.62 -8.33 -13.47
N LEU A 64 26.65 -8.24 -12.55
CA LEU A 64 25.60 -7.23 -12.59
C LEU A 64 26.17 -5.81 -12.53
N SER A 65 27.06 -5.54 -11.57
CA SER A 65 27.65 -4.20 -11.41
C SER A 65 28.51 -3.82 -12.60
N ALA A 66 29.24 -4.75 -13.21
CA ALA A 66 29.96 -4.51 -14.45
C ALA A 66 29.01 -4.09 -15.59
N ASP A 67 27.89 -4.78 -15.77
CA ASP A 67 26.91 -4.45 -16.81
C ASP A 67 26.26 -3.08 -16.59
N LEU A 68 25.74 -2.84 -15.37
CA LEU A 68 24.96 -1.63 -15.09
C LEU A 68 25.82 -0.38 -14.87
N LEU A 69 27.00 -0.51 -14.25
CA LEU A 69 27.87 0.65 -13.98
C LEU A 69 28.74 1.01 -15.18
N GLN A 70 29.24 0.03 -15.95
CA GLN A 70 30.13 0.31 -17.10
C GLN A 70 29.36 0.46 -18.42
N GLY A 71 28.23 -0.22 -18.59
CA GLY A 71 27.38 -0.17 -19.79
C GLY A 71 26.34 0.95 -19.80
N GLY A 72 26.29 1.78 -18.74
CA GLY A 72 25.33 2.89 -18.62
C GLY A 72 23.97 2.50 -18.04
N GLY A 73 23.57 1.22 -18.03
CA GLY A 73 22.36 0.68 -17.37
C GLY A 73 21.01 1.13 -17.93
N VAL A 74 20.89 2.37 -18.40
CA VAL A 74 19.67 2.93 -19.01
C VAL A 74 19.35 2.19 -20.32
N GLY A 75 18.08 1.83 -20.50
CA GLY A 75 17.60 1.03 -21.63
C GLY A 75 18.00 -0.44 -21.57
N ARG A 76 18.54 -0.91 -20.44
CA ARG A 76 18.73 -2.34 -20.15
C ARG A 76 17.54 -2.91 -19.41
N GLU A 77 17.33 -4.20 -19.60
CA GLU A 77 16.35 -4.97 -18.84
C GLU A 77 17.02 -5.58 -17.60
N LEU A 78 16.36 -5.52 -16.45
CA LEU A 78 16.80 -6.16 -15.21
C LEU A 78 15.71 -7.06 -14.64
N SER A 79 16.04 -8.34 -14.43
CA SER A 79 15.18 -9.25 -13.67
C SER A 79 15.33 -9.01 -12.16
N LEU A 80 14.20 -8.85 -11.47
CA LEU A 80 14.13 -8.85 -10.01
C LEU A 80 13.35 -10.07 -9.50
N PRO A 81 13.86 -10.78 -8.48
CA PRO A 81 13.19 -11.95 -7.92
C PRO A 81 11.90 -11.56 -7.19
N MET A 82 10.82 -12.27 -7.50
CA MET A 82 9.57 -12.15 -6.74
C MET A 82 9.62 -13.01 -5.46
N PRO A 83 8.97 -12.59 -4.35
CA PRO A 83 9.01 -13.32 -3.08
C PRO A 83 8.41 -14.73 -3.17
N ALA A 84 7.36 -14.92 -3.98
CA ALA A 84 6.68 -16.20 -4.15
C ALA A 84 7.36 -17.16 -5.15
N GLY A 85 8.49 -16.77 -5.74
CA GLY A 85 9.16 -17.49 -6.84
C GLY A 85 8.99 -16.79 -8.19
N GLY A 86 9.87 -17.11 -9.15
CA GLY A 86 9.92 -16.44 -10.45
C GLY A 86 10.56 -15.05 -10.43
N PHE A 87 10.53 -14.35 -11.56
CA PHE A 87 11.15 -13.05 -11.76
C PHE A 87 10.21 -12.07 -12.48
N ALA A 88 10.40 -10.78 -12.22
CA ALA A 88 9.78 -9.68 -12.97
C ALA A 88 10.88 -8.86 -13.65
N SER A 89 10.72 -8.55 -14.93
CA SER A 89 11.73 -7.86 -15.73
C SER A 89 11.38 -6.40 -15.92
N PHE A 90 12.33 -5.51 -15.66
CA PHE A 90 12.11 -4.07 -15.72
C PHE A 90 13.05 -3.40 -16.72
N MET A 91 12.49 -2.56 -17.59
CA MET A 91 13.28 -1.66 -18.42
C MET A 91 13.76 -0.48 -17.57
N LEU A 92 15.07 -0.27 -17.52
CA LEU A 92 15.70 0.72 -16.65
C LEU A 92 15.79 2.11 -17.31
N SER A 93 15.49 3.13 -16.51
CA SER A 93 15.74 4.54 -16.80
C SER A 93 16.48 5.19 -15.65
N ASP A 94 17.18 6.30 -15.90
CA ASP A 94 17.80 7.06 -14.83
C ASP A 94 16.73 7.63 -13.88
N SER A 95 16.94 7.53 -12.57
CA SER A 95 15.95 8.01 -11.60
C SER A 95 15.90 9.52 -11.49
N GLY A 96 16.95 10.25 -11.88
CA GLY A 96 17.09 11.68 -11.60
C GLY A 96 17.44 12.02 -10.14
N THR A 97 17.52 11.03 -9.24
CA THR A 97 17.80 11.25 -7.81
C THR A 97 19.24 11.72 -7.58
N LEU A 98 20.22 11.11 -8.25
CA LEU A 98 21.64 11.45 -8.17
C LEU A 98 22.03 12.32 -9.38
N PRO A 99 22.40 13.60 -9.20
CA PRO A 99 22.77 14.47 -10.31
C PRO A 99 24.07 13.98 -10.99
N ALA A 100 24.23 14.35 -12.27
CA ALA A 100 25.34 13.91 -13.10
C ALA A 100 26.72 14.26 -12.50
N GLU A 101 26.84 15.39 -11.81
CA GLU A 101 28.06 15.82 -11.14
C GLU A 101 28.48 14.85 -10.03
N LEU A 102 27.54 14.42 -9.20
CA LEU A 102 27.81 13.42 -8.16
C LEU A 102 28.05 12.04 -8.77
N ALA A 103 27.26 11.64 -9.76
CA ALA A 103 27.49 10.39 -10.49
C ALA A 103 28.88 10.34 -11.13
N SER A 104 29.42 11.48 -11.58
CA SER A 104 30.79 11.54 -12.13
C SER A 104 31.89 11.39 -11.07
N ARG A 105 31.68 11.88 -9.84
CA ARG A 105 32.63 11.73 -8.72
C ARG A 105 32.51 10.36 -8.03
N TYR A 106 31.33 9.77 -8.07
CA TYR A 106 30.99 8.48 -7.47
C TYR A 106 30.37 7.53 -8.52
N PRO A 107 31.12 7.15 -9.57
CA PRO A 107 30.59 6.34 -10.68
C PRO A 107 30.10 4.95 -10.26
N GLN A 108 30.51 4.49 -9.07
CA GLN A 108 30.05 3.26 -8.46
C GLN A 108 28.64 3.34 -7.86
N ILE A 109 28.00 4.51 -7.81
CA ILE A 109 26.64 4.72 -7.29
C ILE A 109 25.73 5.08 -8.46
N ARG A 110 24.70 4.27 -8.70
CA ARG A 110 23.69 4.51 -9.73
C ARG A 110 22.29 4.24 -9.18
N SER A 111 21.34 5.04 -9.61
CA SER A 111 19.96 5.01 -9.14
C SER A 111 19.02 5.07 -10.33
N PHE A 112 18.12 4.11 -10.43
CA PHE A 112 17.26 3.85 -11.57
C PHE A 112 15.79 3.78 -11.16
N VAL A 113 14.93 4.02 -12.15
CA VAL A 113 13.53 3.62 -12.17
C VAL A 113 13.37 2.48 -13.17
N GLY A 114 12.60 1.47 -12.81
CA GLY A 114 12.23 0.35 -13.66
C GLY A 114 10.73 0.38 -13.97
N SER A 115 10.36 0.08 -15.20
CA SER A 115 8.97 -0.15 -15.61
C SER A 115 8.85 -1.43 -16.42
N ASP A 116 7.74 -2.14 -16.28
CA ASP A 116 7.47 -3.32 -17.10
C ASP A 116 6.16 -3.21 -17.89
N ALA A 117 5.85 -4.27 -18.65
CA ALA A 117 4.66 -4.33 -19.50
C ALA A 117 3.37 -4.57 -18.71
N GLU A 118 3.48 -5.08 -17.48
CA GLU A 118 2.35 -5.35 -16.58
C GLU A 118 1.93 -4.12 -15.76
N GLY A 119 2.61 -2.98 -15.94
CA GLY A 119 2.34 -1.74 -15.22
C GLY A 119 2.94 -1.70 -13.81
N ARG A 120 3.92 -2.55 -13.51
CA ARG A 120 4.68 -2.49 -12.25
C ARG A 120 5.83 -1.49 -12.39
N HIS A 121 6.17 -0.87 -11.27
CA HIS A 121 7.24 0.10 -11.18
C HIS A 121 8.25 -0.31 -10.12
N ALA A 122 9.53 0.00 -10.34
CA ALA A 122 10.60 -0.35 -9.42
C ALA A 122 11.55 0.82 -9.21
N ARG A 123 12.00 1.01 -7.97
CA ARG A 123 13.12 1.88 -7.63
C ARG A 123 14.33 1.00 -7.38
N ILE A 124 15.41 1.19 -8.14
CA ILE A 124 16.55 0.26 -8.15
C ILE A 124 17.84 1.05 -7.97
N ASP A 125 18.65 0.67 -6.99
CA ASP A 125 19.90 1.33 -6.67
C ASP A 125 21.04 0.32 -6.66
N VAL A 126 22.13 0.64 -7.36
CA VAL A 126 23.34 -0.19 -7.45
C VAL A 126 24.51 0.62 -6.92
N SER A 127 25.12 0.15 -5.84
CA SER A 127 26.20 0.85 -5.15
C SER A 127 27.17 -0.11 -4.45
N PRO A 128 28.24 0.37 -3.80
CA PRO A 128 29.04 -0.47 -2.90
C PRO A 128 28.26 -1.11 -1.75
N LEU A 129 27.03 -0.65 -1.45
CA LEU A 129 26.14 -1.29 -0.49
C LEU A 129 25.45 -2.55 -1.08
N GLY A 130 25.52 -2.78 -2.39
CA GLY A 130 24.82 -3.84 -3.11
C GLY A 130 23.73 -3.30 -4.04
N LEU A 131 22.91 -4.21 -4.58
CA LEU A 131 21.67 -3.88 -5.27
C LEU A 131 20.53 -3.74 -4.25
N ASN A 132 19.78 -2.65 -4.32
CA ASN A 132 18.59 -2.44 -3.50
C ASN A 132 17.42 -2.12 -4.42
N ALA A 133 16.34 -2.89 -4.37
CA ALA A 133 15.15 -2.65 -5.16
C ALA A 133 13.87 -2.71 -4.30
N MET A 134 12.91 -1.87 -4.65
CA MET A 134 11.54 -1.92 -4.14
C MET A 134 10.63 -1.83 -5.34
N VAL A 135 9.71 -2.77 -5.44
CA VAL A 135 8.80 -2.90 -6.55
C VAL A 135 7.37 -2.68 -6.06
N PHE A 136 6.62 -1.94 -6.85
CA PHE A 136 5.23 -1.57 -6.65
C PHE A 136 4.40 -2.29 -7.71
N ALA A 137 3.44 -3.11 -7.26
CA ALA A 137 2.59 -3.93 -8.13
C ALA A 137 1.14 -3.88 -7.63
N GLY A 138 0.36 -2.94 -8.19
CA GLY A 138 -0.98 -2.66 -7.70
C GLY A 138 -0.95 -2.24 -6.23
N SER A 139 -1.66 -2.98 -5.38
CA SER A 139 -1.71 -2.73 -3.93
C SER A 139 -0.59 -3.41 -3.13
N GLU A 140 0.29 -4.20 -3.78
CA GLU A 140 1.38 -4.90 -3.12
C GLU A 140 2.73 -4.24 -3.41
N SER A 141 3.65 -4.35 -2.45
CA SER A 141 5.05 -4.00 -2.66
C SER A 141 5.98 -5.06 -2.08
N TRP A 142 7.12 -5.26 -2.74
CA TRP A 142 8.17 -6.15 -2.25
C TRP A 142 9.54 -5.53 -2.43
N LEU A 143 10.49 -6.05 -1.66
CA LEU A 143 11.85 -5.56 -1.60
C LEU A 143 12.82 -6.65 -2.01
N VAL A 144 13.93 -6.24 -2.65
CA VAL A 144 15.07 -7.09 -2.98
C VAL A 144 16.33 -6.37 -2.52
N ARG A 145 17.04 -6.93 -1.55
CA ARG A 145 18.22 -6.30 -0.97
C ARG A 145 19.22 -7.32 -0.42
N PRO A 146 20.50 -6.97 -0.23
CA PRO A 146 21.46 -7.87 0.40
C PRO A 146 21.08 -8.12 1.86
N LEU A 147 21.49 -9.28 2.38
CA LEU A 147 21.32 -9.64 3.79
C LEU A 147 22.03 -8.65 4.73
N GLU A 148 23.22 -8.22 4.34
CA GLU A 148 24.00 -7.19 5.02
C GLU A 148 24.60 -6.26 3.95
N PHE A 149 24.59 -4.95 4.21
CA PHE A 149 25.12 -4.01 3.24
C PHE A 149 26.61 -4.20 2.97
N GLY A 150 26.96 -4.16 1.69
CA GLY A 150 28.34 -4.28 1.23
C GLY A 150 28.95 -5.67 1.40
N THR A 151 28.18 -6.71 1.75
CA THR A 151 28.68 -8.08 1.82
C THR A 151 28.14 -8.97 0.69
N GLY A 152 29.07 -9.46 -0.14
CA GLY A 152 28.92 -10.66 -0.97
C GLY A 152 27.69 -10.78 -1.89
N SER A 153 27.33 -12.04 -2.17
CA SER A 153 26.28 -12.45 -3.10
C SER A 153 24.94 -12.72 -2.42
N ALA A 154 24.81 -12.55 -1.10
CA ALA A 154 23.65 -13.06 -0.35
C ALA A 154 22.50 -12.06 -0.30
N TYR A 155 21.36 -12.42 -0.87
CA TYR A 155 20.19 -11.53 -1.03
C TYR A 155 18.91 -12.17 -0.53
N VAL A 156 17.94 -11.31 -0.24
CA VAL A 156 16.58 -11.70 0.10
C VAL A 156 15.55 -10.91 -0.72
N SER A 157 14.45 -11.58 -1.07
CA SER A 157 13.25 -10.98 -1.63
C SER A 157 12.07 -11.26 -0.72
N PHE A 158 11.36 -10.23 -0.28
CA PHE A 158 10.25 -10.36 0.66
C PHE A 158 9.22 -9.25 0.48
N ARG A 159 7.95 -9.56 0.79
CA ARG A 159 6.88 -8.56 0.79
C ARG A 159 7.03 -7.62 1.97
N ARG A 160 6.65 -6.35 1.79
CA ARG A 160 6.75 -5.35 2.88
C ARG A 160 5.95 -5.75 4.12
N ASP A 161 4.76 -6.32 3.93
CA ASP A 161 3.88 -6.79 5.01
C ASP A 161 4.44 -7.98 5.81
N ALA A 162 5.48 -8.65 5.30
CA ALA A 162 6.19 -9.69 6.02
C ALA A 162 7.15 -9.14 7.09
N ILE A 163 7.43 -7.83 7.11
CA ILE A 163 8.21 -7.21 8.18
C ILE A 163 7.32 -7.06 9.41
N ALA A 164 7.64 -7.77 10.50
CA ALA A 164 6.98 -7.56 11.79
C ALA A 164 7.21 -6.11 12.28
N GLY A 165 6.28 -5.56 13.07
CA GLY A 165 6.44 -4.21 13.63
C GLY A 165 7.78 -4.04 14.35
N ALA A 166 8.47 -2.92 14.08
CA ALA A 166 9.77 -2.64 14.67
C ALA A 166 9.64 -2.53 16.20
N GLY A 167 10.57 -3.16 16.93
CA GLY A 167 10.61 -3.11 18.40
C GLY A 167 11.13 -1.79 18.99
N GLU A 168 11.52 -0.83 18.14
CA GLU A 168 12.00 0.48 18.58
C GLU A 168 10.84 1.50 18.47
N PRO A 169 10.42 2.15 19.57
CA PRO A 169 9.37 3.15 19.53
C PRO A 169 9.87 4.38 18.76
N PHE A 170 9.32 4.58 17.56
CA PHE A 170 9.41 5.86 16.87
C PHE A 170 8.80 6.95 17.75
N VAL A 171 9.51 8.07 17.88
CA VAL A 171 8.96 9.26 18.53
C VAL A 171 9.07 10.38 17.50
N CYS A 172 7.97 10.67 16.81
CA CYS A 172 7.85 11.92 16.09
C CYS A 172 7.48 13.04 17.07
N GLY A 173 8.31 14.08 17.07
CA GLY A 173 8.04 15.33 17.77
C GLY A 173 7.93 16.45 16.75
N THR A 174 6.73 16.97 16.53
CA THR A 174 6.57 18.18 15.69
C THR A 174 6.91 19.40 16.53
N HIS A 175 7.84 20.25 16.06
CA HIS A 175 8.25 21.42 16.85
C HIS A 175 7.30 22.63 16.70
N GLU A 176 6.47 22.67 15.66
CA GLU A 176 5.54 23.76 15.40
C GLU A 176 4.26 23.21 14.74
N ILE A 177 3.20 23.04 15.54
CA ILE A 177 1.85 22.93 15.00
C ILE A 177 1.51 24.33 14.48
N ARG A 178 1.72 24.58 13.19
CA ARG A 178 1.11 25.75 12.55
C ARG A 178 -0.36 25.41 12.38
N GLU A 179 -1.21 25.96 13.24
CA GLU A 179 -2.65 25.98 12.98
C GLU A 179 -2.84 26.54 11.56
N PRO A 180 -3.54 25.82 10.67
CA PRO A 180 -3.69 26.25 9.29
C PRO A 180 -4.32 27.63 9.27
N GLU A 181 -3.85 28.49 8.36
CA GLU A 181 -4.65 29.65 7.96
C GLU A 181 -6.02 29.09 7.54
N LEU A 182 -7.09 29.62 8.16
CA LEU A 182 -8.46 29.20 7.90
C LEU A 182 -8.77 29.40 6.41
N PHE A 183 -8.57 28.36 5.62
CA PHE A 183 -9.03 28.32 4.24
C PHE A 183 -10.52 27.98 4.25
N ASP A 184 -11.27 28.91 3.67
CA ASP A 184 -12.71 28.95 3.61
C ASP A 184 -13.26 27.80 2.75
N SER A 185 -14.33 27.16 3.24
CA SER A 185 -15.08 26.04 2.66
C SER A 185 -14.32 24.71 2.53
N PRO A 186 -14.91 23.54 2.91
CA PRO A 186 -14.31 22.26 2.58
C PRO A 186 -14.19 22.16 1.07
N ALA A 187 -12.96 22.26 0.53
CA ALA A 187 -12.72 21.98 -0.87
C ALA A 187 -13.32 20.59 -1.17
N ILE A 188 -14.39 20.60 -1.98
CA ILE A 188 -15.20 19.41 -2.27
C ILE A 188 -14.34 18.38 -3.02
N ARG A 189 -13.25 18.83 -3.65
CA ARG A 189 -12.31 18.05 -4.45
C ARG A 189 -10.88 18.48 -4.15
N THR A 190 -9.98 17.50 -4.11
CA THR A 190 -8.54 17.66 -4.12
C THR A 190 -8.02 17.10 -5.44
N THR A 191 -7.28 17.93 -6.17
CA THR A 191 -6.52 17.52 -7.36
C THR A 191 -5.04 17.76 -7.06
N THR A 192 -4.18 16.78 -7.33
CA THR A 192 -2.73 16.92 -7.17
C THR A 192 -1.99 16.51 -8.45
N GLY A 193 -0.73 16.93 -8.57
CA GLY A 193 0.16 16.46 -9.63
C GLY A 193 0.01 17.11 -11.00
N THR A 194 -0.97 18.00 -11.23
CA THR A 194 -1.16 18.66 -12.54
C THR A 194 0.01 19.56 -12.97
N THR A 195 0.92 19.88 -12.04
CA THR A 195 2.21 20.54 -12.30
C THR A 195 3.32 19.65 -11.75
N ARG A 196 4.27 19.24 -12.60
CA ARG A 196 5.49 18.57 -12.13
C ARG A 196 6.39 19.57 -11.44
N ARG A 197 6.92 19.22 -10.28
CA ARG A 197 7.79 20.08 -9.48
C ARG A 197 9.10 19.38 -9.16
N GLY A 198 10.20 19.95 -9.62
CA GLY A 198 11.56 19.56 -9.24
C GLY A 198 12.08 20.40 -8.08
N TYR A 199 12.64 19.75 -7.05
CA TYR A 199 13.30 20.39 -5.92
C TYR A 199 14.74 19.88 -5.79
N ARG A 200 15.66 20.78 -5.44
CA ARG A 200 17.04 20.41 -5.06
C ARG A 200 17.07 20.06 -3.58
N ALA A 201 17.42 18.82 -3.26
CA ALA A 201 17.50 18.31 -1.90
C ALA A 201 18.94 18.28 -1.39
N ALA A 202 19.19 18.91 -0.23
CA ALA A 202 20.45 18.80 0.50
C ALA A 202 20.27 17.86 1.70
N VAL A 203 20.68 16.60 1.55
CA VAL A 203 20.46 15.56 2.55
C VAL A 203 21.79 15.19 3.21
N ALA A 204 21.98 15.67 4.43
CA ALA A 204 23.16 15.41 5.22
C ALA A 204 23.09 14.04 5.91
N ALA A 205 24.24 13.48 6.25
CA ALA A 205 24.32 12.26 7.05
C ALA A 205 25.41 12.42 8.11
N ASN A 206 25.05 12.27 9.38
CA ASN A 206 25.99 12.40 10.49
C ASN A 206 26.90 11.16 10.60
N HIS A 207 27.97 11.25 11.38
CA HIS A 207 28.94 10.19 11.59
C HIS A 207 28.32 8.90 12.09
N ASN A 208 27.37 8.99 13.04
CA ASN A 208 26.72 7.81 13.58
C ASN A 208 25.93 7.04 12.51
N TYR A 209 25.23 7.77 11.62
CA TYR A 209 24.49 7.17 10.50
C TYR A 209 25.45 6.53 9.50
N VAL A 210 26.50 7.25 9.07
CA VAL A 210 27.48 6.72 8.11
C VAL A 210 28.20 5.50 8.68
N ALA A 211 28.53 5.50 9.97
CA ALA A 211 29.14 4.36 10.65
C ALA A 211 28.19 3.16 10.73
N ALA A 212 26.91 3.37 11.04
CA ALA A 212 25.92 2.31 11.10
C ALA A 212 25.66 1.67 9.72
N ILE A 213 25.62 2.48 8.65
CA ILE A 213 25.50 2.01 7.27
C ILE A 213 26.73 1.21 6.81
N ALA A 214 27.93 1.66 7.19
CA ALA A 214 29.16 1.00 6.75
C ALA A 214 29.31 -0.41 7.34
N GLY A 215 28.69 -0.67 8.49
CA GLY A 215 28.75 -1.97 9.16
C GLY A 215 30.18 -2.34 9.52
N ALA A 216 30.67 -3.47 8.97
CA ALA A 216 32.05 -3.91 9.18
C ALA A 216 33.09 -3.13 8.35
N ASN A 217 32.65 -2.33 7.36
CA ASN A 217 33.55 -1.54 6.53
C ASN A 217 33.91 -0.21 7.20
N PRO A 218 35.07 0.39 6.87
CA PRO A 218 35.39 1.75 7.31
C PRO A 218 34.33 2.76 6.81
N PRO A 219 33.81 3.65 7.68
CA PRO A 219 32.88 4.71 7.28
C PRO A 219 33.49 5.59 6.18
N SER A 220 32.72 5.91 5.15
CA SER A 220 33.18 6.75 4.05
C SER A 220 32.05 7.57 3.45
N VAL A 221 32.43 8.69 2.81
CA VAL A 221 31.48 9.55 2.07
C VAL A 221 30.72 8.75 1.02
N ALA A 222 31.37 7.82 0.31
CA ALA A 222 30.72 7.02 -0.72
C ALA A 222 29.61 6.10 -0.16
N LEU A 223 29.84 5.47 1.00
CA LEU A 223 28.83 4.60 1.63
C LEU A 223 27.65 5.43 2.18
N GLY A 224 27.93 6.56 2.82
CA GLY A 224 26.89 7.47 3.29
C GLY A 224 26.04 8.04 2.15
N LEU A 225 26.69 8.50 1.06
CA LEU A 225 26.01 9.01 -0.12
C LEU A 225 25.17 7.92 -0.82
N ALA A 226 25.65 6.68 -0.87
CA ALA A 226 24.90 5.56 -1.43
C ALA A 226 23.61 5.31 -0.64
N ALA A 227 23.66 5.31 0.69
CA ALA A 227 22.46 5.13 1.53
C ALA A 227 21.49 6.30 1.39
N VAL A 228 21.99 7.54 1.35
CA VAL A 228 21.17 8.74 1.07
C VAL A 228 20.46 8.63 -0.28
N THR A 229 21.16 8.14 -1.31
CA THR A 229 20.59 7.96 -2.65
C THR A 229 19.47 6.92 -2.64
N VAL A 230 19.66 5.77 -1.98
CA VAL A 230 18.61 4.75 -1.82
C VAL A 230 17.37 5.33 -1.14
N ALA A 231 17.57 6.06 -0.03
CA ALA A 231 16.47 6.68 0.71
C ALA A 231 15.68 7.66 -0.16
N MET A 232 16.38 8.56 -0.85
CA MET A 232 15.72 9.57 -1.71
C MET A 232 15.03 8.95 -2.92
N ASN A 233 15.59 7.89 -3.50
CA ASN A 233 14.95 7.20 -4.61
C ASN A 233 13.63 6.54 -4.17
N ARG A 234 13.57 5.99 -2.95
CA ARG A 234 12.34 5.46 -2.35
C ARG A 234 11.30 6.54 -2.05
N VAL A 235 11.74 7.66 -1.47
CA VAL A 235 10.86 8.81 -1.19
C VAL A 235 10.28 9.36 -2.48
N ASN A 236 11.12 9.53 -3.51
CA ASN A 236 10.69 10.05 -4.81
C ASN A 236 9.55 9.23 -5.43
N GLU A 237 9.48 7.91 -5.23
CA GLU A 237 8.36 7.12 -5.76
C GLU A 237 7.01 7.63 -5.28
N VAL A 238 6.84 7.78 -3.97
CA VAL A 238 5.55 8.19 -3.41
C VAL A 238 5.25 9.64 -3.77
N TYR A 239 6.25 10.52 -3.72
CA TYR A 239 6.06 11.94 -4.02
C TYR A 239 5.77 12.20 -5.51
N GLU A 240 6.37 11.43 -6.40
CA GLU A 240 6.07 11.50 -7.84
C GLU A 240 4.65 10.98 -8.11
N ASN A 241 4.23 9.91 -7.45
CA ASN A 241 2.90 9.32 -7.63
C ASN A 241 1.77 10.23 -7.10
N ASP A 242 1.95 10.76 -5.89
CA ASP A 242 0.88 11.45 -5.17
C ASP A 242 0.85 12.95 -5.46
N PHE A 243 1.98 13.55 -5.87
CA PHE A 243 2.11 15.00 -6.04
C PHE A 243 2.82 15.44 -7.32
N SER A 244 3.36 14.52 -8.13
CA SER A 244 4.31 14.85 -9.21
C SER A 244 5.50 15.69 -8.73
N VAL A 245 5.99 15.40 -7.52
CA VAL A 245 7.15 16.04 -6.92
C VAL A 245 8.36 15.13 -7.06
N HIS A 246 9.43 15.64 -7.65
CA HIS A 246 10.71 14.96 -7.76
C HIS A 246 11.80 15.72 -7.02
N MET A 247 12.60 15.03 -6.20
CA MET A 247 13.72 15.60 -5.46
C MET A 247 15.05 15.05 -6.00
N THR A 248 15.87 15.94 -6.53
CA THR A 248 17.24 15.65 -6.98
C THR A 248 18.23 16.12 -5.93
N LEU A 249 19.20 15.28 -5.55
CA LEU A 249 20.26 15.68 -4.62
C LEU A 249 21.07 16.86 -5.18
N VAL A 250 21.57 17.73 -4.31
CA VAL A 250 22.42 18.84 -4.75
C VAL A 250 23.76 18.34 -5.32
N PRO A 251 24.34 18.99 -6.36
CA PRO A 251 25.58 18.56 -6.99
C PRO A 251 26.80 18.41 -6.07
N ASN A 252 26.76 18.99 -4.87
CA ASN A 252 27.81 18.96 -3.84
C ASN A 252 27.36 18.31 -2.51
N ASN A 253 26.37 17.40 -2.56
CA ASN A 253 25.84 16.72 -1.36
C ASN A 253 26.88 15.85 -0.66
N ASP A 254 27.94 15.44 -1.34
CA ASP A 254 29.09 14.72 -0.77
C ASP A 254 29.80 15.52 0.33
N LEU A 255 29.72 16.85 0.33
CA LEU A 255 30.32 17.71 1.35
C LEU A 255 29.60 17.68 2.71
N ILE A 256 28.36 17.17 2.75
CA ILE A 256 27.53 17.09 3.95
C ILE A 256 27.30 15.64 4.41
N ILE A 257 28.13 14.72 3.93
CA ILE A 257 28.24 13.35 4.44
C ILE A 257 29.46 13.29 5.36
N TYR A 258 29.25 13.04 6.65
CA TYR A 258 30.29 13.10 7.65
C TYR A 258 30.68 11.68 8.10
N PRO A 259 31.76 11.07 7.59
CA PRO A 259 32.21 9.76 8.06
C PRO A 259 33.00 9.83 9.38
N ASP A 260 33.60 10.98 9.68
CA ASP A 260 34.51 11.20 10.82
C ASP A 260 33.83 12.05 11.90
N ALA A 261 33.79 11.51 13.13
CA ALA A 261 33.16 12.13 14.29
C ALA A 261 33.74 13.50 14.68
N GLY A 262 35.02 13.76 14.40
CA GLY A 262 35.67 15.04 14.69
C GLY A 262 35.31 16.15 13.70
N THR A 263 34.76 15.80 12.53
CA THR A 263 34.29 16.75 11.51
C THR A 263 32.78 16.88 11.43
N ASP A 264 32.04 16.02 12.15
CA ASP A 264 30.59 16.00 12.19
C ASP A 264 30.04 17.18 13.01
N PRO A 265 29.28 18.11 12.40
CA PRO A 265 28.71 19.26 13.10
C PRO A 265 27.40 18.92 13.84
N TYR A 266 26.90 17.68 13.72
CA TYR A 266 25.59 17.30 14.22
C TYR A 266 25.63 16.55 15.55
N SER A 267 24.63 16.84 16.38
CA SER A 267 24.19 15.93 17.42
C SER A 267 23.53 14.68 16.81
N ASN A 268 23.56 13.55 17.52
CA ASN A 268 22.92 12.32 17.07
C ASN A 268 21.44 12.19 17.47
N GLY A 269 20.85 13.23 18.06
CA GLY A 269 19.47 13.25 18.54
C GLY A 269 18.60 14.26 17.79
N SER A 270 17.41 14.56 18.31
CA SER A 270 16.48 15.54 17.73
C SER A 270 17.05 16.96 17.60
N GLY A 271 18.11 17.30 18.36
CA GLY A 271 18.83 18.56 18.24
C GLY A 271 19.34 18.88 16.83
N ALA A 272 19.60 17.84 16.02
CA ALA A 272 20.06 17.94 14.64
C ALA A 272 19.15 18.81 13.75
N ILE A 273 17.85 18.91 14.05
CA ILE A 273 16.91 19.78 13.33
C ILE A 273 17.33 21.26 13.34
N ASN A 274 17.87 21.73 14.46
CA ASN A 274 18.26 23.13 14.65
C ASN A 274 19.66 23.41 14.09
N GLU A 275 20.48 22.38 13.94
CA GLU A 275 21.85 22.44 13.42
C GLU A 275 21.88 22.36 11.89
N ASN A 276 20.91 21.65 11.28
CA ASN A 276 20.91 21.35 9.85
C ASN A 276 20.82 22.60 8.96
N THR A 277 19.85 23.49 9.18
CA THR A 277 19.72 24.69 8.32
C THR A 277 20.98 25.58 8.34
N PRO A 278 21.56 25.94 9.51
CA PRO A 278 22.83 26.67 9.55
C PRO A 278 23.99 25.95 8.86
N ASN A 279 24.14 24.64 9.07
CA ASN A 279 25.23 23.87 8.47
C ASN A 279 25.10 23.79 6.94
N LEU A 280 23.90 23.46 6.43
CA LEU A 280 23.63 23.44 4.99
C LEU A 280 23.87 24.82 4.35
N ASN A 281 23.47 25.90 5.02
CA ASN A 281 23.73 27.25 4.53
C ASN A 281 25.23 27.57 4.48
N ALA A 282 26.03 27.07 5.41
CA ALA A 282 27.47 27.31 5.45
C ALA A 282 28.23 26.48 4.39
N VAL A 283 27.84 25.22 4.18
CA VAL A 283 28.56 24.28 3.29
C VAL A 283 28.04 24.31 1.85
N ILE A 284 26.72 24.28 1.68
CA ILE A 284 26.06 24.20 0.36
C ILE A 284 25.70 25.59 -0.16
N GLY A 285 25.33 26.51 0.74
CA GLY A 285 24.83 27.84 0.40
C GLY A 285 23.31 27.85 0.24
N SER A 286 22.65 28.81 0.90
CA SER A 286 21.18 28.87 0.98
C SER A 286 20.48 28.97 -0.39
N ALA A 287 21.12 29.50 -1.43
CA ALA A 287 20.55 29.59 -2.77
C ALA A 287 20.58 28.26 -3.55
N ASN A 288 21.35 27.27 -3.07
CA ASN A 288 21.71 26.08 -3.83
C ASN A 288 20.86 24.85 -3.52
N TYR A 289 19.91 24.96 -2.58
CA TYR A 289 18.99 23.88 -2.21
C TYR A 289 17.61 24.44 -1.89
N ASP A 290 16.59 23.59 -1.96
CA ASP A 290 15.17 23.94 -1.85
C ASP A 290 14.52 23.29 -0.62
N ILE A 291 15.00 22.09 -0.28
CA ILE A 291 14.70 21.33 0.95
C ILE A 291 16.01 20.76 1.51
N GLY A 292 16.15 20.75 2.83
CA GLY A 292 17.27 20.14 3.53
C GLY A 292 16.83 19.18 4.63
N HIS A 293 17.55 18.10 4.80
CA HIS A 293 17.25 17.05 5.78
C HIS A 293 18.55 16.43 6.32
N VAL A 294 18.56 15.86 7.52
CA VAL A 294 19.73 15.15 8.07
C VAL A 294 19.37 13.76 8.58
N PHE A 295 20.20 12.78 8.25
CA PHE A 295 20.10 11.43 8.79
C PHE A 295 21.01 11.22 10.00
N THR A 296 20.44 10.62 11.05
CA THR A 296 21.10 10.28 12.32
C THR A 296 20.80 8.84 12.71
N THR A 297 21.26 8.37 13.88
CA THR A 297 20.79 7.09 14.45
C THR A 297 19.94 7.24 15.71
N GLY A 298 19.75 8.46 16.21
CA GLY A 298 19.08 8.70 17.49
C GLY A 298 18.01 9.80 17.47
N SER A 299 17.72 10.45 16.33
CA SER A 299 16.70 11.50 16.30
C SER A 299 15.27 10.99 16.29
N GLY A 300 15.01 9.73 15.90
CA GLY A 300 13.65 9.28 15.57
C GLY A 300 13.16 10.00 14.33
N GLY A 301 12.21 10.92 14.47
CA GLY A 301 11.77 11.80 13.39
C GLY A 301 11.34 13.16 13.95
N VAL A 302 11.85 14.24 13.38
CA VAL A 302 11.43 15.61 13.73
C VAL A 302 11.58 16.51 12.51
N ALA A 303 10.50 17.18 12.13
CA ALA A 303 10.50 18.15 11.05
C ALA A 303 9.75 19.44 11.39
N GLY A 304 10.15 20.52 10.73
CA GLY A 304 9.37 21.76 10.70
C GLY A 304 8.22 21.64 9.71
N LEU A 305 7.05 22.17 10.06
CA LEU A 305 5.86 22.11 9.22
C LEU A 305 5.89 23.18 8.12
N GLY A 306 5.84 22.76 6.86
CA GLY A 306 5.74 23.66 5.70
C GLY A 306 6.96 24.58 5.54
N VAL A 307 8.16 24.02 5.62
CA VAL A 307 9.41 24.80 5.60
C VAL A 307 10.12 24.85 4.25
N VAL A 308 9.76 23.98 3.30
CA VAL A 308 10.37 23.95 1.95
C VAL A 308 10.28 25.33 1.28
N CYS A 309 11.33 25.72 0.56
CA CYS A 309 11.51 27.06 -0.02
C CYS A 309 11.59 28.23 0.98
N GLY A 310 11.44 28.00 2.29
CA GLY A 310 11.54 29.01 3.33
C GLY A 310 12.96 29.24 3.86
N SER A 311 13.08 30.10 4.88
CA SER A 311 14.35 30.34 5.58
C SER A 311 14.77 29.16 6.47
N GLY A 312 13.81 28.39 6.97
CA GLY A 312 14.01 27.17 7.76
C GLY A 312 13.98 25.88 6.94
N LYS A 313 14.20 25.94 5.62
CA LYS A 313 14.03 24.81 4.69
C LYS A 313 14.91 23.58 4.94
N GLY A 314 15.88 23.67 5.86
CA GLY A 314 16.66 22.52 6.34
C GLY A 314 16.14 21.89 7.65
N ARG A 315 15.00 22.34 8.21
CA ARG A 315 14.48 21.82 9.49
C ARG A 315 13.80 20.46 9.29
N GLY A 316 14.61 19.42 9.21
CA GLY A 316 14.16 18.03 9.17
C GLY A 316 15.30 17.09 9.58
N THR A 317 15.00 16.13 10.45
CA THR A 317 15.92 15.06 10.84
C THR A 317 15.16 13.75 10.98
N THR A 318 15.76 12.68 10.48
CA THR A 318 15.25 11.31 10.66
C THR A 318 16.40 10.43 11.14
N GLY A 319 16.13 9.53 12.07
CA GLY A 319 17.14 8.65 12.63
C GLY A 319 16.59 7.33 13.12
N LEU A 320 17.36 6.29 12.87
CA LEU A 320 17.08 4.93 13.30
C LEU A 320 18.37 4.29 13.83
N SER A 321 18.27 3.58 14.94
CA SER A 321 19.44 2.99 15.62
C SER A 321 20.22 2.03 14.72
N ASN A 322 19.53 1.31 13.83
CA ASN A 322 20.13 0.40 12.86
C ASN A 322 19.49 0.57 11.47
N PRO A 323 19.93 1.56 10.66
CA PRO A 323 19.38 1.81 9.32
C PRO A 323 19.78 0.72 8.30
N ALA A 324 20.75 -0.14 8.63
CA ALA A 324 21.20 -1.22 7.76
C ALA A 324 20.42 -2.54 7.94
N SER A 325 19.59 -2.68 8.99
CA SER A 325 18.79 -3.90 9.22
C SER A 325 17.79 -4.17 8.09
N LEU A 326 17.50 -5.46 7.84
CA LEU A 326 16.48 -5.89 6.86
C LEU A 326 15.08 -5.37 7.19
N THR A 327 14.77 -5.28 8.48
CA THR A 327 13.49 -4.75 8.97
C THR A 327 13.42 -3.22 8.92
N SER A 328 14.51 -2.55 8.56
CA SER A 328 14.60 -1.09 8.52
C SER A 328 14.24 -0.52 7.16
N ASP A 329 13.88 -1.30 6.13
CA ASP A 329 13.46 -0.69 4.86
C ASP A 329 12.10 0.04 4.95
N THR A 330 11.28 -0.26 5.97
CA THR A 330 10.10 0.56 6.26
C THR A 330 10.49 1.97 6.71
N PHE A 331 11.70 2.17 7.27
CA PHE A 331 12.23 3.48 7.67
C PHE A 331 12.12 4.57 6.59
N TYR A 332 12.44 4.24 5.34
CA TYR A 332 12.48 5.23 4.26
C TYR A 332 11.08 5.78 3.93
N ILE A 333 10.04 4.94 4.07
CA ILE A 333 8.67 5.36 3.82
C ILE A 333 7.98 5.81 5.11
N ASP A 334 8.08 5.03 6.18
CA ASP A 334 7.38 5.31 7.43
C ASP A 334 7.94 6.56 8.10
N TYR A 335 9.26 6.81 8.05
CA TYR A 335 9.88 7.93 8.77
C TYR A 335 10.39 9.00 7.82
N VAL A 336 11.23 8.68 6.83
CA VAL A 336 11.81 9.74 5.98
C VAL A 336 10.72 10.43 5.15
N ALA A 337 9.84 9.67 4.48
CA ALA A 337 8.74 10.27 3.71
C ALA A 337 7.73 11.02 4.60
N HIS A 338 7.51 10.54 5.84
CA HIS A 338 6.68 11.20 6.85
C HIS A 338 7.26 12.55 7.30
N GLU A 339 8.53 12.59 7.69
CA GLU A 339 9.19 13.81 8.13
C GLU A 339 9.31 14.82 6.98
N MET A 340 9.62 14.35 5.77
CA MET A 340 9.55 15.21 4.59
C MET A 340 8.11 15.68 4.33
N GLY A 341 7.10 14.88 4.65
CA GLY A 341 5.69 15.23 4.51
C GLY A 341 5.32 16.43 5.38
N HIS A 342 5.85 16.49 6.60
CA HIS A 342 5.81 17.70 7.43
C HIS A 342 6.55 18.86 6.79
N GLN A 343 7.76 18.67 6.25
CA GLN A 343 8.48 19.76 5.56
C GLN A 343 7.67 20.33 4.39
N PHE A 344 6.87 19.49 3.73
CA PHE A 344 5.90 19.85 2.69
C PHE A 344 4.52 20.29 3.21
N GLY A 345 4.32 20.39 4.52
CA GLY A 345 3.13 21.01 5.13
C GLY A 345 1.99 20.06 5.50
N GLY A 346 2.20 18.74 5.45
CA GLY A 346 1.22 17.76 5.91
C GLY A 346 1.15 17.67 7.43
N ASN A 347 -0.06 17.66 7.98
CA ASN A 347 -0.31 17.35 9.39
C ASN A 347 -0.50 15.85 9.62
N HIS A 348 -0.43 15.45 10.89
CA HIS A 348 -0.78 14.09 11.29
C HIS A 348 -2.24 13.74 11.00
N THR A 349 -2.46 12.54 10.47
CA THR A 349 -3.80 12.06 10.09
C THR A 349 -4.45 11.13 11.10
N PHE A 350 -3.71 10.66 12.11
CA PHE A 350 -4.22 9.73 13.12
C PHE A 350 -5.13 10.40 14.16
N ASN A 351 -6.16 9.68 14.61
CA ASN A 351 -7.14 10.11 15.59
C ASN A 351 -6.95 9.41 16.94
N ASN A 352 -5.76 9.55 17.49
CA ASN A 352 -5.40 9.09 18.82
C ASN A 352 -4.50 10.15 19.46
N SER A 353 -4.46 10.26 20.79
CA SER A 353 -3.65 11.27 21.47
C SER A 353 -2.15 11.12 21.14
N CYS A 354 -1.64 9.88 21.09
CA CYS A 354 -0.25 9.53 20.78
C CYS A 354 0.80 10.50 21.35
N GLY A 355 0.72 10.75 22.66
CA GLY A 355 1.65 11.63 23.38
C GLY A 355 1.44 13.12 23.13
N GLY A 356 0.27 13.54 22.63
CA GLY A 356 -0.05 14.93 22.33
C GLY A 356 0.23 15.35 20.88
N ASN A 357 0.63 14.42 20.02
CA ASN A 357 0.97 14.71 18.62
C ASN A 357 -0.25 14.77 17.68
N ARG A 358 -1.46 14.56 18.20
CA ARG A 358 -2.69 14.58 17.40
C ARG A 358 -2.97 15.98 16.81
N ALA A 359 -3.12 16.06 15.49
CA ALA A 359 -3.62 17.27 14.82
C ALA A 359 -5.15 17.23 14.66
N ALA A 360 -5.89 17.93 15.53
CA ALA A 360 -7.35 17.83 15.57
C ALA A 360 -8.07 18.20 14.26
N SER A 361 -7.46 19.08 13.46
CA SER A 361 -7.97 19.54 12.16
C SER A 361 -7.66 18.59 10.99
N ALA A 362 -6.86 17.54 11.23
CA ALA A 362 -6.43 16.57 10.22
C ALA A 362 -6.60 15.10 10.66
N ALA A 363 -7.08 14.83 11.87
CA ALA A 363 -7.21 13.51 12.47
C ALA A 363 -8.39 12.68 11.90
N TYR A 364 -8.23 12.18 10.67
CA TYR A 364 -9.23 11.41 9.91
C TYR A 364 -9.09 9.89 9.99
N GLU A 365 -7.97 9.37 10.49
CA GLU A 365 -7.73 7.92 10.56
C GLU A 365 -7.91 7.40 12.00
N PRO A 366 -8.64 6.30 12.22
CA PRO A 366 -8.86 5.79 13.58
C PRO A 366 -7.57 5.29 14.24
N GLY A 367 -7.47 5.42 15.57
CA GLY A 367 -6.33 4.90 16.32
C GLY A 367 -5.00 5.52 15.87
N SER A 368 -3.99 4.68 15.66
CA SER A 368 -2.68 5.08 15.12
C SER A 368 -2.71 5.50 13.64
N GLY A 369 -3.80 5.23 12.93
CA GLY A 369 -3.89 5.29 11.46
C GLY A 369 -2.98 4.29 10.73
N SER A 370 -3.00 4.36 9.40
CA SER A 370 -2.35 3.44 8.45
C SER A 370 -1.58 4.14 7.32
N THR A 371 -1.81 5.42 7.01
CA THR A 371 -1.09 6.12 5.91
C THR A 371 0.23 6.76 6.34
N ILE A 372 0.99 7.32 5.39
CA ILE A 372 2.32 7.92 5.65
C ILE A 372 2.29 8.97 6.76
N MET A 373 1.32 9.87 6.80
CA MET A 373 1.23 10.91 7.84
C MET A 373 0.56 10.43 9.13
N ALA A 374 0.27 9.14 9.23
CA ALA A 374 -0.21 8.51 10.45
C ALA A 374 0.98 7.99 11.29
N TYR A 375 0.66 7.35 12.43
CA TYR A 375 1.60 6.76 13.38
C TYR A 375 1.49 5.23 13.38
N ALA A 376 1.33 4.63 12.19
CA ALA A 376 1.24 3.18 12.03
C ALA A 376 2.45 2.49 12.69
N GLY A 377 2.19 1.56 13.61
CA GLY A 377 3.22 0.84 14.37
C GLY A 377 3.68 1.54 15.65
N VAL A 378 3.29 2.80 15.88
CA VAL A 378 3.94 3.67 16.87
C VAL A 378 3.16 3.77 18.19
N CYS A 379 1.84 3.93 18.13
CA CYS A 379 1.00 4.15 19.31
C CYS A 379 -0.25 3.25 19.32
N SER A 380 -0.65 2.78 20.50
CA SER A 380 -1.89 2.01 20.68
C SER A 380 -3.12 2.91 20.81
N PRO A 381 -4.30 2.55 20.26
CA PRO A 381 -4.57 1.31 19.52
C PRO A 381 -3.98 1.35 18.10
N ASN A 382 -3.12 0.36 17.81
CA ASN A 382 -2.35 0.30 16.59
C ASN A 382 -3.08 -0.49 15.50
N LEU A 383 -3.22 0.09 14.30
CA LEU A 383 -3.94 -0.54 13.19
C LEU A 383 -3.12 -1.57 12.42
N GLN A 384 -1.83 -1.30 12.27
CA GLN A 384 -0.88 -2.07 11.46
C GLN A 384 0.56 -1.73 11.86
N PRO A 385 1.53 -2.61 11.59
CA PRO A 385 2.90 -2.39 12.05
C PRO A 385 3.68 -1.28 11.33
N HIS A 386 3.29 -0.92 10.11
CA HIS A 386 4.03 0.02 9.22
C HIS A 386 3.04 0.78 8.35
N SER A 387 3.42 1.95 7.84
CA SER A 387 2.54 2.74 6.98
C SER A 387 2.39 2.12 5.59
N ASP A 388 1.19 2.25 5.03
CA ASP A 388 0.93 2.04 3.61
C ASP A 388 1.62 3.17 2.81
N PRO A 389 2.31 2.89 1.68
CA PRO A 389 3.15 3.85 0.98
C PRO A 389 2.36 4.86 0.12
N TYR A 390 1.37 5.52 0.69
CA TYR A 390 0.63 6.62 0.07
C TYR A 390 0.17 7.64 1.11
N PHE A 391 -0.17 8.85 0.65
CA PHE A 391 -0.68 9.93 1.47
C PHE A 391 -2.22 9.89 1.54
N HIS A 392 -2.78 9.94 2.75
CA HIS A 392 -4.22 10.12 2.97
C HIS A 392 -4.75 11.36 2.23
N ALA A 393 -6.00 11.34 1.80
CA ALA A 393 -6.71 12.45 1.15
C ALA A 393 -6.49 13.83 1.80
N LYS A 394 -6.38 13.89 3.12
CA LYS A 394 -6.12 15.13 3.86
C LYS A 394 -4.69 15.64 3.62
N SER A 395 -3.70 14.74 3.65
CA SER A 395 -2.32 15.07 3.35
C SER A 395 -2.15 15.49 1.89
N LEU A 396 -2.85 14.83 0.96
CA LEU A 396 -2.90 15.23 -0.45
C LEU A 396 -3.38 16.68 -0.60
N GLN A 397 -4.40 17.07 0.17
CA GLN A 397 -4.92 18.43 0.19
C GLN A 397 -3.91 19.44 0.76
N GLU A 398 -3.35 19.16 1.94
CA GLU A 398 -2.46 20.11 2.63
C GLU A 398 -1.15 20.33 1.89
N ILE A 399 -0.49 19.24 1.49
CA ILE A 399 0.76 19.29 0.73
C ILE A 399 0.52 19.86 -0.68
N GLY A 400 -0.59 19.49 -1.33
CA GLY A 400 -0.98 20.06 -2.61
C GLY A 400 -1.18 21.58 -2.54
N ASN A 401 -1.87 22.07 -1.50
CA ASN A 401 -2.05 23.51 -1.28
C ASN A 401 -0.73 24.22 -1.01
N PHE A 402 0.14 23.64 -0.17
CA PHE A 402 1.43 24.23 0.17
C PHE A 402 2.36 24.31 -1.05
N THR A 403 2.46 23.24 -1.83
CA THR A 403 3.28 23.20 -3.05
C THR A 403 2.74 24.09 -4.17
N ASN A 404 1.43 24.34 -4.21
CA ASN A 404 0.83 25.35 -5.10
C ASN A 404 0.98 26.79 -4.58
N GLY A 405 1.32 26.97 -3.31
CA GLY A 405 1.59 28.25 -2.66
C GLY A 405 3.08 28.46 -2.37
N SER A 406 3.40 28.80 -1.12
CA SER A 406 4.76 29.16 -0.70
C SER A 406 5.78 28.05 -0.87
N GLY A 407 5.36 26.79 -0.72
CA GLY A 407 6.22 25.62 -0.90
C GLY A 407 6.66 25.38 -2.33
N GLY A 408 5.98 25.98 -3.32
CA GLY A 408 6.35 25.90 -4.74
C GLY A 408 7.29 27.00 -5.22
N ALA A 409 7.56 28.03 -4.41
CA ALA A 409 8.18 29.28 -4.85
C ALA A 409 9.61 29.13 -5.40
N CYS A 410 10.33 28.10 -4.97
CA CYS A 410 11.69 27.79 -5.42
C CYS A 410 11.78 26.57 -6.35
N SER A 411 10.65 25.88 -6.58
CA SER A 411 10.61 24.68 -7.42
C SER A 411 10.79 25.00 -8.90
N VAL A 412 11.41 24.08 -9.65
CA VAL A 412 11.38 24.10 -11.11
C VAL A 412 10.11 23.40 -11.56
N THR A 413 9.26 24.09 -12.31
CA THR A 413 7.95 23.56 -12.72
C THR A 413 7.88 23.21 -14.19
N ALA A 414 7.18 22.13 -14.52
CA ALA A 414 6.76 21.80 -15.87
C ALA A 414 5.27 21.38 -15.89
N PRO A 415 4.54 21.57 -17.01
CA PRO A 415 3.20 21.00 -17.15
C PRO A 415 3.22 19.48 -16.98
N ASN A 416 2.16 18.92 -16.41
CA ASN A 416 1.96 17.47 -16.37
C ASN A 416 0.79 17.00 -17.25
N ASN A 417 0.53 15.70 -17.27
CA ASN A 417 -0.68 15.09 -17.80
C ASN A 417 -1.93 15.62 -17.08
N GLN A 418 -3.08 15.43 -17.73
CA GLN A 418 -4.38 15.74 -17.14
C GLN A 418 -4.70 14.70 -16.04
N SER A 419 -5.24 15.17 -14.92
CA SER A 419 -5.71 14.30 -13.84
C SER A 419 -6.86 13.40 -14.27
N PRO A 420 -7.06 12.25 -13.60
CA PRO A 420 -8.26 11.44 -13.78
C PRO A 420 -9.54 12.26 -13.62
N VAL A 421 -10.60 11.85 -14.32
CA VAL A 421 -11.93 12.40 -14.16
C VAL A 421 -12.76 11.41 -13.34
N VAL A 422 -13.07 11.79 -12.10
CA VAL A 422 -13.91 10.98 -11.20
C VAL A 422 -15.39 11.33 -11.43
N ALA A 423 -16.22 10.31 -11.61
CA ALA A 423 -17.66 10.48 -11.76
C ALA A 423 -18.29 11.04 -10.47
N ALA A 424 -19.40 11.78 -10.62
CA ALA A 424 -20.13 12.29 -9.47
C ALA A 424 -20.69 11.14 -8.62
N LEU A 425 -20.58 11.28 -7.30
CA LEU A 425 -21.10 10.33 -6.32
C LEU A 425 -22.40 10.90 -5.71
N SER A 426 -23.38 10.03 -5.49
CA SER A 426 -24.66 10.39 -4.88
C SER A 426 -24.72 9.87 -3.45
N GLY A 427 -25.23 10.70 -2.52
CA GLY A 427 -25.37 10.29 -1.12
C GLY A 427 -26.52 9.30 -0.90
N HIS A 428 -26.41 8.50 0.15
CA HIS A 428 -27.41 7.48 0.51
C HIS A 428 -27.75 7.52 2.00
N THR A 429 -28.96 7.06 2.35
CA THR A 429 -29.32 6.75 3.73
C THR A 429 -29.24 5.23 3.92
N ILE A 430 -28.44 4.77 4.89
CA ILE A 430 -28.18 3.35 5.15
C ILE A 430 -28.63 2.97 6.58
N PRO A 431 -29.07 1.72 6.79
CA PRO A 431 -29.38 1.22 8.14
C PRO A 431 -28.11 1.06 8.99
N ALA A 432 -28.25 1.19 10.31
CA ALA A 432 -27.17 0.88 11.26
C ALA A 432 -26.87 -0.63 11.28
N ASP A 433 -25.68 -0.99 11.78
CA ASP A 433 -25.22 -2.38 11.96
C ASP A 433 -25.34 -3.24 10.69
N THR A 434 -25.18 -2.61 9.52
CA THR A 434 -25.36 -3.27 8.22
C THR A 434 -24.18 -3.02 7.29
N PRO A 435 -23.58 -4.06 6.68
CA PRO A 435 -22.54 -3.93 5.66
C PRO A 435 -22.94 -3.07 4.47
N PHE A 436 -21.97 -2.37 3.90
CA PHE A 436 -22.17 -1.55 2.70
C PHE A 436 -20.94 -1.57 1.78
N ALA A 437 -21.17 -1.32 0.49
CA ALA A 437 -20.13 -1.24 -0.52
C ALA A 437 -20.11 0.15 -1.18
N LEU A 438 -18.95 0.79 -1.19
CA LEU A 438 -18.70 2.09 -1.81
C LEU A 438 -18.16 1.84 -3.21
N THR A 439 -18.84 2.29 -4.26
CA THR A 439 -18.41 2.10 -5.64
C THR A 439 -18.27 3.43 -6.37
N GLY A 440 -17.12 3.63 -6.99
CA GLY A 440 -16.82 4.79 -7.82
C GLY A 440 -16.62 4.43 -9.28
N SER A 441 -16.37 5.43 -10.11
CA SER A 441 -15.81 5.22 -11.44
C SER A 441 -14.99 6.44 -11.86
N ALA A 442 -13.98 6.21 -12.67
CA ALA A 442 -13.13 7.27 -13.20
C ALA A 442 -12.58 6.87 -14.57
N THR A 443 -12.16 7.88 -15.33
CA THR A 443 -11.46 7.72 -16.60
C THR A 443 -10.17 8.55 -16.58
N SER A 444 -9.18 8.16 -17.36
CA SER A 444 -7.98 8.97 -17.61
C SER A 444 -7.63 8.92 -19.09
N VAL A 445 -7.14 10.05 -19.59
CA VAL A 445 -6.61 10.20 -20.96
C VAL A 445 -5.08 10.20 -20.97
N ALA A 446 -4.44 10.08 -19.81
CA ALA A 446 -2.99 10.09 -19.71
C ALA A 446 -2.37 8.79 -20.24
N PRO A 447 -1.36 8.86 -21.13
CA PRO A 447 -0.65 7.68 -21.59
C PRO A 447 0.00 6.93 -20.43
N GLY A 448 -0.20 5.61 -20.39
CA GLY A 448 0.37 4.76 -19.33
C GLY A 448 -0.37 4.79 -17.99
N ALA A 449 -1.53 5.45 -17.91
CA ALA A 449 -2.31 5.47 -16.68
C ALA A 449 -2.87 4.07 -16.32
N ALA A 450 -2.63 3.66 -15.08
CA ALA A 450 -3.16 2.45 -14.47
C ALA A 450 -3.95 2.86 -13.22
N LEU A 451 -5.26 3.08 -13.34
CA LEU A 451 -6.05 3.69 -12.26
C LEU A 451 -6.12 2.81 -11.01
N THR A 452 -5.93 3.42 -9.86
CA THR A 452 -6.27 2.82 -8.55
C THR A 452 -7.19 3.75 -7.76
N PHE A 453 -8.02 3.15 -6.89
CA PHE A 453 -9.11 3.80 -6.16
C PHE A 453 -8.87 3.64 -4.66
N GLY A 454 -8.70 4.77 -3.97
CA GLY A 454 -8.62 4.87 -2.52
C GLY A 454 -9.92 5.41 -1.93
N TRP A 455 -10.57 4.61 -1.09
CA TRP A 455 -11.78 5.03 -0.35
C TRP A 455 -11.40 5.27 1.10
N GLU A 456 -11.62 6.48 1.61
CA GLU A 456 -11.17 6.89 2.94
C GLU A 456 -12.33 7.56 3.69
N GLN A 457 -12.49 7.24 4.98
CA GLN A 457 -13.44 7.99 5.81
C GLN A 457 -12.87 9.40 6.06
N TYR A 458 -13.73 10.41 5.97
CA TYR A 458 -13.37 11.82 6.02
C TYR A 458 -14.18 12.57 7.10
N ASP A 459 -14.28 11.97 8.29
CA ASP A 459 -14.94 12.55 9.46
C ASP A 459 -13.92 12.90 10.55
N LEU A 460 -14.00 14.14 11.06
CA LEU A 460 -13.25 14.55 12.25
C LEU A 460 -14.07 14.26 13.52
N GLY A 461 -13.38 14.00 14.63
CA GLY A 461 -14.03 13.78 15.92
C GLY A 461 -13.11 14.03 17.10
N ALA A 462 -13.55 13.61 18.29
CA ALA A 462 -12.66 13.50 19.45
C ALA A 462 -11.63 12.38 19.22
N ALA A 463 -10.51 12.43 19.94
CA ALA A 463 -9.53 11.35 19.90
C ALA A 463 -10.20 10.01 20.25
N THR A 464 -9.88 8.95 19.49
CA THR A 464 -10.42 7.61 19.69
C THR A 464 -10.08 7.12 21.11
N VAL A 465 -11.12 6.83 21.90
CA VAL A 465 -11.00 6.26 23.25
C VAL A 465 -11.04 4.74 23.19
N ASP A 466 -12.03 4.21 22.47
CA ASP A 466 -12.16 2.79 22.17
C ASP A 466 -12.34 2.63 20.65
N ILE A 467 -11.45 1.86 20.04
CA ILE A 467 -11.43 1.64 18.59
C ILE A 467 -12.55 0.71 18.10
N ASN A 468 -13.21 0.01 19.03
CA ASN A 468 -14.27 -0.96 18.71
C ASN A 468 -15.67 -0.39 18.94
N VAL A 469 -15.80 0.88 19.32
CA VAL A 469 -17.08 1.53 19.61
C VAL A 469 -17.32 2.64 18.62
N ASP A 470 -18.53 2.72 18.07
CA ASP A 470 -19.01 3.89 17.33
C ASP A 470 -19.45 4.97 18.33
N PRO A 471 -18.72 6.09 18.47
CA PRO A 471 -19.07 7.14 19.42
C PRO A 471 -20.10 8.14 18.85
N GLY A 472 -20.61 7.90 17.64
CA GLY A 472 -21.56 8.79 16.95
C GLY A 472 -20.94 9.90 16.10
N ASN A 473 -19.63 10.11 16.20
CA ASN A 473 -18.88 11.05 15.35
C ASN A 473 -17.39 10.64 15.22
N GLY A 474 -16.69 11.16 14.21
CA GLY A 474 -15.27 10.87 13.98
C GLY A 474 -14.99 9.51 13.32
N PRO A 475 -13.72 9.17 13.15
CA PRO A 475 -13.32 8.05 12.31
C PRO A 475 -13.47 6.70 13.01
N ILE A 476 -14.12 5.78 12.31
CA ILE A 476 -14.39 4.40 12.72
C ILE A 476 -14.00 3.35 11.64
N ILE A 477 -13.58 3.82 10.45
CA ILE A 477 -13.18 3.02 9.30
C ILE A 477 -11.78 3.46 8.85
N ARG A 478 -10.83 2.54 8.93
CA ARG A 478 -9.41 2.73 8.58
C ARG A 478 -9.20 2.96 7.10
N SER A 479 -8.02 3.45 6.74
CA SER A 479 -7.59 3.50 5.34
C SER A 479 -6.84 2.22 4.92
N PHE A 480 -6.88 1.93 3.62
CA PHE A 480 -6.13 0.84 2.98
C PHE A 480 -5.49 1.34 1.69
N ASN A 481 -4.41 0.69 1.23
CA ASN A 481 -3.82 0.98 -0.08
C ASN A 481 -4.88 1.10 -1.20
N PRO A 482 -4.76 2.10 -2.09
CA PRO A 482 -5.57 2.17 -3.31
C PRO A 482 -5.45 0.88 -4.12
N THR A 483 -6.56 0.41 -4.69
CA THR A 483 -6.60 -0.83 -5.48
C THR A 483 -7.13 -0.58 -6.88
N PRO A 484 -6.83 -1.43 -7.89
CA PRO A 484 -7.46 -1.33 -9.21
C PRO A 484 -8.99 -1.51 -9.18
N THR A 485 -9.53 -2.08 -8.11
CA THR A 485 -10.96 -2.30 -7.92
C THR A 485 -11.64 -1.00 -7.43
N PRO A 486 -12.67 -0.49 -8.13
CA PRO A 486 -13.33 0.76 -7.76
C PRO A 486 -14.29 0.63 -6.56
N THR A 487 -14.53 -0.60 -6.10
CA THR A 487 -15.45 -0.93 -5.02
C THR A 487 -14.69 -1.25 -3.73
N ARG A 488 -15.06 -0.60 -2.62
CA ARG A 488 -14.60 -0.95 -1.28
C ARG A 488 -15.79 -1.40 -0.42
N THR A 489 -15.69 -2.60 0.14
CA THR A 489 -16.68 -3.13 1.07
C THR A 489 -16.30 -2.84 2.52
N VAL A 490 -17.27 -2.45 3.34
CA VAL A 490 -17.09 -2.16 4.77
C VAL A 490 -18.03 -3.05 5.60
N PRO A 491 -17.47 -3.89 6.49
CA PRO A 491 -16.07 -4.30 6.60
C PRO A 491 -15.57 -5.08 5.38
N ASN A 492 -14.26 -5.31 5.27
CA ASN A 492 -13.67 -6.11 4.20
C ASN A 492 -14.44 -7.43 3.99
N PHE A 493 -14.75 -7.75 2.74
CA PHE A 493 -15.66 -8.85 2.42
C PHE A 493 -15.17 -10.22 2.93
N ALA A 494 -13.88 -10.53 2.82
CA ALA A 494 -13.33 -11.79 3.32
C ALA A 494 -13.49 -11.92 4.86
N LYS A 495 -13.52 -10.79 5.57
CA LYS A 495 -13.73 -10.72 7.01
C LYS A 495 -15.20 -10.94 7.38
N LEU A 496 -16.12 -10.37 6.60
CA LEU A 496 -17.56 -10.65 6.72
C LEU A 496 -17.87 -12.15 6.60
N LEU A 497 -17.21 -12.85 5.67
CA LEU A 497 -17.44 -14.28 5.45
C LEU A 497 -16.96 -15.20 6.56
N THR A 498 -15.91 -14.78 7.26
CA THR A 498 -15.30 -15.52 8.37
C THR A 498 -15.86 -15.09 9.72
N GLY A 499 -16.71 -14.04 9.76
CA GLY A 499 -17.18 -13.44 11.00
C GLY A 499 -16.07 -12.83 11.85
N THR A 500 -14.95 -12.45 11.21
CA THR A 500 -13.80 -11.85 11.91
C THR A 500 -13.84 -10.32 11.76
N SER A 501 -13.37 -9.60 12.76
CA SER A 501 -13.26 -8.13 12.69
C SER A 501 -11.86 -7.70 12.23
N THR A 502 -11.81 -6.55 11.56
CA THR A 502 -10.55 -5.84 11.32
C THR A 502 -10.49 -4.66 12.28
N ILE A 503 -9.39 -4.54 13.02
CA ILE A 503 -9.19 -3.40 13.93
C ILE A 503 -9.29 -2.08 13.17
N GLY A 504 -10.05 -1.13 13.71
CA GLY A 504 -10.28 0.18 13.10
C GLY A 504 -11.24 0.14 11.91
N GLU A 505 -11.97 -0.95 11.68
CA GLU A 505 -13.04 -1.03 10.68
C GLU A 505 -14.29 -1.63 11.31
N ILE A 506 -15.13 -0.77 11.89
CA ILE A 506 -16.39 -1.17 12.51
C ILE A 506 -17.60 -0.61 11.75
N LEU A 507 -18.72 -1.31 11.86
CA LEU A 507 -19.99 -0.83 11.34
C LEU A 507 -20.53 0.32 12.23
N PRO A 508 -21.15 1.34 11.63
CA PRO A 508 -21.81 2.39 12.40
C PRO A 508 -23.05 1.82 13.09
N THR A 509 -23.21 2.13 14.38
CA THR A 509 -24.30 1.61 15.24
C THR A 509 -25.26 2.71 15.68
N THR A 510 -24.90 3.96 15.43
CA THR A 510 -25.65 5.15 15.84
C THR A 510 -26.24 5.90 14.64
N THR A 511 -27.24 6.76 14.88
CA THR A 511 -27.68 7.72 13.85
C THR A 511 -26.62 8.79 13.70
N ARG A 512 -25.96 8.84 12.53
CA ARG A 512 -24.83 9.74 12.27
C ARG A 512 -24.62 9.97 10.78
N ALA A 513 -23.98 11.08 10.44
CA ALA A 513 -23.38 11.25 9.13
C ALA A 513 -22.06 10.46 9.06
N LEU A 514 -21.79 9.90 7.88
CA LEU A 514 -20.47 9.40 7.50
C LEU A 514 -20.06 10.09 6.21
N ASN A 515 -18.89 10.71 6.21
CA ASN A 515 -18.32 11.29 5.01
C ASN A 515 -17.20 10.38 4.51
N PHE A 516 -17.21 10.09 3.22
CA PHE A 516 -16.15 9.37 2.54
C PHE A 516 -15.55 10.24 1.44
N ARG A 517 -14.29 10.00 1.15
CA ARG A 517 -13.62 10.53 -0.02
C ARG A 517 -13.10 9.38 -0.87
N LEU A 518 -13.47 9.42 -2.14
CA LEU A 518 -12.82 8.64 -3.18
C LEU A 518 -11.68 9.47 -3.76
N THR A 519 -10.45 8.95 -3.71
CA THR A 519 -9.29 9.49 -4.40
C THR A 519 -8.87 8.50 -5.48
N VAL A 520 -8.70 8.96 -6.71
CA VAL A 520 -8.25 8.15 -7.85
C VAL A 520 -6.85 8.59 -8.26
N PHE A 521 -5.93 7.63 -8.31
CA PHE A 521 -4.54 7.82 -8.71
C PHE A 521 -4.38 7.30 -10.14
N ASP A 522 -3.70 8.04 -11.01
CA ASP A 522 -3.41 7.56 -12.37
C ASP A 522 -2.19 6.63 -12.46
N ASN A 523 -1.33 6.65 -11.43
CA ASN A 523 -0.07 5.93 -11.34
C ASN A 523 0.84 6.09 -12.57
N VAL A 524 0.81 7.25 -13.21
CA VAL A 524 1.70 7.54 -14.34
C VAL A 524 3.13 7.73 -13.81
N ALA A 525 4.04 6.85 -14.23
CA ALA A 525 5.43 6.87 -13.80
C ALA A 525 6.10 8.25 -13.99
N GLY A 526 6.77 8.75 -12.95
CA GLY A 526 7.51 10.01 -12.99
C GLY A 526 6.66 11.29 -12.96
N GLY A 527 5.35 11.17 -12.75
CA GLY A 527 4.44 12.31 -12.72
C GLY A 527 3.00 11.89 -12.53
N GLY A 528 2.72 11.15 -11.46
CA GLY A 528 1.40 10.70 -11.13
C GLY A 528 0.51 11.85 -10.67
N THR A 529 -0.79 11.73 -10.96
CA THR A 529 -1.80 12.73 -10.61
C THR A 529 -2.96 12.07 -9.89
N THR A 530 -3.63 12.88 -9.07
CA THR A 530 -4.82 12.44 -8.33
C THR A 530 -5.99 13.38 -8.53
N GLU A 531 -7.19 12.83 -8.45
CA GLU A 531 -8.45 13.57 -8.38
C GLU A 531 -9.37 12.91 -7.36
N SER A 532 -10.22 13.69 -6.71
CA SER A 532 -11.09 13.16 -5.65
C SER A 532 -12.52 13.66 -5.70
N GLN A 533 -13.41 12.86 -5.14
CA GLN A 533 -14.84 13.16 -5.02
C GLN A 533 -15.34 12.69 -3.65
N ASN A 534 -16.12 13.53 -2.97
CA ASN A 534 -16.73 13.17 -1.70
C ASN A 534 -18.06 12.43 -1.90
N LEU A 535 -18.37 11.55 -0.95
CA LEU A 535 -19.63 10.83 -0.80
C LEU A 535 -20.13 11.00 0.64
N GLY A 536 -21.34 11.52 0.80
CA GLY A 536 -21.99 11.63 2.12
C GLY A 536 -23.01 10.52 2.31
N LEU A 537 -22.92 9.80 3.43
CA LEU A 537 -23.91 8.82 3.87
C LEU A 537 -24.60 9.30 5.14
N GLN A 538 -25.87 8.92 5.30
CA GLN A 538 -26.62 9.08 6.54
C GLN A 538 -26.95 7.72 7.11
N VAL A 539 -26.45 7.42 8.30
CA VAL A 539 -26.78 6.20 9.03
C VAL A 539 -27.99 6.48 9.90
N VAL A 540 -28.97 5.56 9.91
CA VAL A 540 -30.13 5.64 10.80
C VAL A 540 -30.24 4.39 11.66
N ASN A 541 -30.23 4.57 12.98
CA ASN A 541 -30.32 3.47 13.95
C ASN A 541 -31.76 3.03 14.25
N THR A 542 -32.76 3.63 13.58
CA THR A 542 -34.15 3.16 13.58
C THR A 542 -34.42 2.09 12.52
N ALA A 543 -33.45 1.79 11.66
CA ALA A 543 -33.47 0.69 10.71
C ALA A 543 -32.20 -0.15 10.86
N GLY A 544 -32.30 -1.44 10.55
CA GLY A 544 -31.23 -2.41 10.71
C GLY A 544 -31.28 -3.22 12.03
N PRO A 545 -30.41 -4.23 12.17
CA PRO A 545 -29.50 -4.72 11.15
C PRO A 545 -30.25 -5.49 10.05
N PHE A 546 -29.95 -5.17 8.79
CA PHE A 546 -30.42 -5.96 7.64
C PHE A 546 -29.58 -7.23 7.55
N THR A 547 -30.20 -8.41 7.66
CA THR A 547 -29.47 -9.69 7.77
C THR A 547 -30.16 -10.81 6.98
N VAL A 548 -29.38 -11.65 6.31
CA VAL A 548 -29.89 -12.87 5.66
C VAL A 548 -30.06 -13.97 6.70
N THR A 549 -31.26 -14.57 6.76
CA THR A 549 -31.62 -15.61 7.74
C THR A 549 -31.69 -17.01 7.12
N SER A 550 -31.80 -17.12 5.80
CA SER A 550 -31.73 -18.39 5.06
C SER A 550 -31.08 -18.16 3.68
N PRO A 551 -30.16 -19.03 3.20
CA PRO A 551 -29.80 -20.33 3.76
C PRO A 551 -28.92 -20.26 5.02
N LEU A 552 -29.19 -21.15 5.97
CA LEU A 552 -28.36 -21.31 7.18
C LEU A 552 -27.00 -21.94 6.84
N ALA A 553 -26.02 -21.73 7.73
CA ALA A 553 -24.78 -22.48 7.68
C ALA A 553 -25.06 -23.99 7.78
N GLY A 554 -24.46 -24.76 6.88
CA GLY A 554 -24.63 -26.20 6.72
C GLY A 554 -25.83 -26.62 5.87
N ALA A 555 -26.64 -25.69 5.36
CA ALA A 555 -27.77 -26.04 4.50
C ALA A 555 -27.31 -26.71 3.19
N THR A 556 -28.21 -27.48 2.56
CA THR A 556 -27.96 -28.13 1.26
C THR A 556 -29.07 -27.77 0.30
N TRP A 557 -28.71 -27.15 -0.82
CA TRP A 557 -29.57 -26.97 -1.98
C TRP A 557 -29.22 -28.03 -3.01
N ASN A 558 -30.18 -28.86 -3.41
CA ASN A 558 -29.96 -29.92 -4.39
C ASN A 558 -30.79 -29.65 -5.63
N ALA A 559 -30.14 -29.26 -6.73
CA ALA A 559 -30.78 -28.90 -7.98
C ALA A 559 -31.59 -30.05 -8.60
N ALA A 560 -31.25 -31.31 -8.29
CA ALA A 560 -31.99 -32.49 -8.74
C ALA A 560 -33.22 -32.81 -7.87
N VAL A 561 -33.30 -32.27 -6.66
CA VAL A 561 -34.42 -32.49 -5.71
C VAL A 561 -35.39 -31.32 -5.72
N SER A 562 -34.87 -30.09 -5.76
CA SER A 562 -35.66 -28.87 -5.80
C SER A 562 -35.12 -27.91 -6.87
N ALA A 563 -36.00 -27.49 -7.78
CA ALA A 563 -35.66 -26.49 -8.80
C ALA A 563 -35.57 -25.06 -8.22
N SER A 564 -36.12 -24.83 -7.02
CA SER A 564 -36.17 -23.52 -6.39
C SER A 564 -36.10 -23.59 -4.87
N GLU A 565 -35.42 -22.64 -4.25
CA GLU A 565 -35.26 -22.54 -2.80
C GLU A 565 -35.68 -21.16 -2.31
N THR A 566 -36.04 -21.06 -1.03
CA THR A 566 -36.44 -19.77 -0.43
C THR A 566 -35.26 -19.13 0.29
N VAL A 567 -34.90 -17.94 -0.15
CA VAL A 567 -33.99 -17.04 0.57
C VAL A 567 -34.84 -16.15 1.47
N THR A 568 -34.45 -16.00 2.73
CA THR A 568 -35.14 -15.14 3.70
C THR A 568 -34.16 -14.17 4.34
N TRP A 569 -34.65 -12.99 4.70
CA TRP A 569 -33.87 -11.95 5.37
C TRP A 569 -34.74 -11.12 6.32
N ASN A 570 -34.11 -10.45 7.28
CA ASN A 570 -34.76 -9.46 8.12
C ASN A 570 -34.78 -8.12 7.38
N VAL A 571 -35.98 -7.66 7.00
CA VAL A 571 -36.17 -6.35 6.36
C VAL A 571 -35.75 -5.21 7.28
N ALA A 572 -35.95 -5.36 8.61
CA ALA A 572 -35.47 -4.43 9.63
C ALA A 572 -35.79 -2.94 9.38
N GLY A 573 -36.97 -2.63 8.84
CA GLY A 573 -37.40 -1.25 8.56
C GLY A 573 -36.62 -0.56 7.43
N THR A 574 -35.85 -1.31 6.63
CA THR A 574 -35.11 -0.75 5.48
C THR A 574 -36.01 -0.41 4.29
N ASP A 575 -37.19 -1.00 4.21
CA ASP A 575 -38.19 -0.81 3.15
C ASP A 575 -38.98 0.50 3.28
N VAL A 576 -38.92 1.15 4.44
CA VAL A 576 -39.64 2.40 4.74
C VAL A 576 -38.69 3.60 4.85
N PRO A 577 -39.21 4.84 4.73
CA PRO A 577 -38.40 6.03 4.97
C PRO A 577 -37.78 6.04 6.37
N PRO A 578 -36.52 6.51 6.52
CA PRO A 578 -35.75 7.23 5.51
C PRO A 578 -34.85 6.36 4.60
N VAL A 579 -34.74 5.04 4.82
CA VAL A 579 -33.88 4.15 4.00
C VAL A 579 -34.52 3.84 2.64
N SER A 580 -35.82 3.51 2.63
CA SER A 580 -36.67 3.35 1.43
C SER A 580 -36.19 2.33 0.39
N CYS A 581 -35.56 1.23 0.81
CA CYS A 581 -35.15 0.14 -0.07
C CYS A 581 -36.35 -0.73 -0.49
N THR A 582 -36.97 -0.44 -1.63
CA THR A 582 -38.19 -1.14 -2.06
C THR A 582 -37.93 -2.52 -2.66
N ASN A 583 -36.76 -2.70 -3.27
CA ASN A 583 -36.39 -3.91 -4.00
C ASN A 583 -34.97 -4.35 -3.65
N VAL A 584 -34.73 -5.67 -3.72
CA VAL A 584 -33.43 -6.29 -3.49
C VAL A 584 -33.00 -7.14 -4.67
N ASP A 585 -31.68 -7.24 -4.86
CA ASP A 585 -31.03 -8.24 -5.72
C ASP A 585 -30.46 -9.36 -4.85
N ILE A 586 -30.47 -10.58 -5.37
CA ILE A 586 -29.98 -11.78 -4.71
C ILE A 586 -28.92 -12.43 -5.59
N ASP A 587 -27.69 -12.46 -5.10
CA ASP A 587 -26.52 -12.96 -5.82
C ASP A 587 -25.91 -14.17 -5.09
N LEU A 588 -25.36 -15.11 -5.86
CA LEU A 588 -24.65 -16.29 -5.38
C LEU A 588 -23.15 -16.13 -5.58
N TYR A 589 -22.40 -16.56 -4.58
CA TYR A 589 -20.94 -16.63 -4.61
C TYR A 589 -20.45 -18.00 -4.15
N THR A 590 -19.23 -18.39 -4.56
CA THR A 590 -18.57 -19.63 -4.13
C THR A 590 -17.07 -19.45 -4.01
N GLY A 591 -16.43 -20.23 -3.13
CA GLY A 591 -14.98 -20.28 -3.02
C GLY A 591 -14.42 -19.37 -1.92
N THR A 592 -13.31 -18.70 -2.22
CA THR A 592 -12.61 -17.76 -1.33
C THR A 592 -12.50 -16.36 -1.92
N ASP A 593 -12.74 -16.21 -3.22
CA ASP A 593 -12.79 -14.95 -3.94
C ASP A 593 -14.26 -14.58 -4.19
N PHE A 594 -14.64 -13.39 -3.76
CA PHE A 594 -16.03 -12.94 -3.72
C PHE A 594 -16.19 -11.53 -4.30
N ASP A 595 -15.26 -11.12 -5.16
CA ASP A 595 -15.36 -9.84 -5.85
C ASP A 595 -16.40 -9.87 -6.99
N VAL A 596 -16.72 -11.06 -7.50
CA VAL A 596 -17.68 -11.27 -8.58
C VAL A 596 -18.65 -12.41 -8.23
N PRO A 597 -19.98 -12.20 -8.34
CA PRO A 597 -20.94 -13.28 -8.13
C PRO A 597 -20.82 -14.35 -9.22
N VAL A 598 -20.97 -15.62 -8.84
CA VAL A 598 -21.01 -16.74 -9.79
C VAL A 598 -22.36 -16.88 -10.48
N ALA A 599 -23.43 -16.34 -9.88
CA ALA A 599 -24.75 -16.27 -10.50
C ALA A 599 -25.62 -15.18 -9.85
N SER A 600 -26.43 -14.49 -10.66
CA SER A 600 -27.57 -13.71 -10.17
C SER A 600 -28.77 -14.64 -9.98
N LEU A 601 -29.24 -14.81 -8.75
CA LEU A 601 -30.34 -15.71 -8.40
C LEU A 601 -31.72 -15.06 -8.58
N ALA A 602 -31.82 -13.76 -8.27
CA ALA A 602 -33.00 -12.94 -8.52
C ALA A 602 -32.60 -11.46 -8.56
N ALA A 603 -33.26 -10.66 -9.39
CA ALA A 603 -33.02 -9.23 -9.50
C ALA A 603 -34.32 -8.44 -9.28
N SER A 604 -34.21 -7.32 -8.58
CA SER A 604 -35.29 -6.37 -8.31
C SER A 604 -36.56 -7.01 -7.71
N VAL A 605 -36.40 -7.96 -6.78
CA VAL A 605 -37.55 -8.57 -6.06
C VAL A 605 -37.99 -7.67 -4.91
N PRO A 606 -39.28 -7.64 -4.52
CA PRO A 606 -39.75 -6.80 -3.41
C PRO A 606 -39.00 -7.08 -2.10
N ASN A 607 -38.64 -6.02 -1.36
CA ASN A 607 -37.99 -6.13 -0.05
C ASN A 607 -38.99 -6.51 1.06
N ILE A 608 -39.54 -7.73 0.99
CA ILE A 608 -40.59 -8.22 1.89
C ILE A 608 -40.13 -9.34 2.83
N GLY A 609 -38.83 -9.61 2.89
CA GLY A 609 -38.20 -10.57 3.80
C GLY A 609 -38.07 -12.00 3.27
N SER A 610 -38.57 -12.26 2.06
CA SER A 610 -38.36 -13.54 1.38
C SER A 610 -38.49 -13.42 -0.14
N ALA A 611 -37.78 -14.29 -0.84
CA ALA A 611 -37.95 -14.51 -2.27
C ALA A 611 -37.64 -15.97 -2.62
N LEU A 612 -38.37 -16.49 -3.60
CA LEU A 612 -38.07 -17.78 -4.20
C LEU A 612 -37.02 -17.58 -5.29
N VAL A 613 -35.94 -18.35 -5.24
CA VAL A 613 -34.84 -18.29 -6.22
C VAL A 613 -34.64 -19.64 -6.88
N ALA A 614 -34.16 -19.65 -8.12
CA ALA A 614 -33.78 -20.89 -8.79
C ALA A 614 -32.50 -21.46 -8.15
N VAL A 615 -32.46 -22.78 -7.94
CA VAL A 615 -31.21 -23.45 -7.53
C VAL A 615 -30.32 -23.61 -8.76
N PRO A 616 -29.12 -23.01 -8.81
CA PRO A 616 -28.24 -23.17 -9.95
C PRO A 616 -27.70 -24.60 -10.00
N ASN A 617 -27.50 -25.10 -11.22
CA ASN A 617 -26.83 -26.38 -11.44
C ASN A 617 -25.32 -26.24 -11.25
N LEU A 618 -24.89 -26.15 -9.99
CA LEU A 618 -23.51 -25.92 -9.58
C LEU A 618 -23.14 -26.84 -8.42
N GLN A 619 -21.96 -27.47 -8.46
CA GLN A 619 -21.43 -28.23 -7.33
C GLN A 619 -20.51 -27.33 -6.48
N SER A 620 -20.89 -27.04 -5.24
CA SER A 620 -20.06 -26.24 -4.33
C SER A 620 -20.33 -26.56 -2.85
N GLY A 621 -19.29 -26.64 -2.02
CA GLY A 621 -19.40 -26.75 -0.56
C GLY A 621 -19.18 -25.43 0.19
N THR A 622 -18.96 -24.34 -0.54
CA THR A 622 -18.58 -23.02 0.00
C THR A 622 -19.49 -21.90 -0.48
N ALA A 623 -20.75 -22.22 -0.79
CA ALA A 623 -21.68 -21.25 -1.33
C ALA A 623 -22.07 -20.17 -0.31
N ARG A 624 -22.35 -18.95 -0.82
CA ARG A 624 -22.92 -17.82 -0.08
C ARG A 624 -23.99 -17.12 -0.89
N VAL A 625 -25.09 -16.78 -0.24
CA VAL A 625 -26.11 -15.88 -0.79
C VAL A 625 -25.90 -14.50 -0.20
N LEU A 626 -25.89 -13.50 -1.08
CA LEU A 626 -25.86 -12.09 -0.74
C LEU A 626 -27.19 -11.47 -1.18
N VAL A 627 -27.85 -10.74 -0.28
CA VAL A 627 -29.04 -9.94 -0.56
C VAL A 627 -28.63 -8.48 -0.45
N ARG A 628 -28.76 -7.69 -1.51
CA ARG A 628 -28.41 -6.27 -1.55
C ARG A 628 -29.58 -5.41 -1.95
N CYS A 629 -29.65 -4.20 -1.42
CA CYS A 629 -30.62 -3.24 -1.92
C CYS A 629 -30.33 -2.91 -3.39
N ALA A 630 -31.37 -2.82 -4.24
CA ALA A 630 -31.19 -2.62 -5.68
C ALA A 630 -30.69 -1.20 -6.04
N ASP A 631 -31.02 -0.20 -5.22
CA ASP A 631 -30.72 1.23 -5.46
C ASP A 631 -29.98 1.90 -4.29
N ASN A 632 -29.42 1.11 -3.38
CA ASN A 632 -28.71 1.57 -2.20
C ASN A 632 -27.43 0.74 -1.98
N LEU A 633 -26.55 1.18 -1.08
CA LEU A 633 -25.20 0.64 -0.92
C LEU A 633 -25.11 -0.57 0.02
N PHE A 634 -26.14 -0.80 0.83
CA PHE A 634 -26.12 -1.79 1.90
C PHE A 634 -26.53 -3.18 1.42
N PHE A 635 -26.00 -4.21 2.08
CA PHE A 635 -26.29 -5.61 1.78
C PHE A 635 -26.13 -6.49 3.02
N ALA A 636 -26.54 -7.74 2.89
CA ALA A 636 -26.31 -8.78 3.87
C ALA A 636 -25.89 -10.08 3.21
N VAL A 637 -25.08 -10.87 3.92
CA VAL A 637 -24.64 -12.20 3.48
C VAL A 637 -25.16 -13.24 4.47
N ASN A 638 -25.48 -14.42 3.97
CA ASN A 638 -25.97 -15.51 4.81
C ASN A 638 -24.91 -15.98 5.85
N PRO A 639 -25.33 -16.60 6.97
CA PRO A 639 -24.46 -16.80 8.14
C PRO A 639 -23.26 -17.75 7.95
N GLY A 640 -23.15 -18.50 6.84
CA GLY A 640 -22.02 -19.39 6.63
C GLY A 640 -22.10 -20.32 5.41
N ASN A 641 -21.09 -21.21 5.31
CA ASN A 641 -21.01 -22.41 4.44
C ASN A 641 -22.38 -22.98 4.10
N PHE A 642 -22.88 -22.94 2.86
CA PHE A 642 -23.90 -23.92 2.45
C PHE A 642 -23.45 -24.70 1.21
N THR A 643 -24.08 -25.84 0.99
CA THR A 643 -23.74 -26.77 -0.09
C THR A 643 -24.76 -26.63 -1.21
N ILE A 644 -24.28 -26.53 -2.45
CA ILE A 644 -25.09 -26.72 -3.65
C ILE A 644 -24.64 -28.02 -4.30
N VAL A 645 -25.61 -28.91 -4.53
CA VAL A 645 -25.44 -30.15 -5.27
C VAL A 645 -26.03 -29.94 -6.67
N GLY A 646 -25.16 -29.94 -7.67
CA GLY A 646 -25.59 -29.90 -9.08
C GLY A 646 -26.22 -31.23 -9.49
N SER A 647 -27.04 -31.21 -10.53
CA SER A 647 -27.41 -32.44 -11.23
C SER A 647 -26.21 -32.93 -12.04
N ASP A 648 -25.82 -34.19 -11.87
CA ASP A 648 -24.79 -34.83 -12.71
C ASP A 648 -25.08 -34.52 -14.19
N GLN A 649 -24.06 -34.01 -14.89
CA GLN A 649 -24.02 -34.09 -16.35
C GLN A 649 -23.86 -35.58 -16.68
N ILE A 650 -24.96 -36.33 -16.61
CA ILE A 650 -25.02 -37.63 -17.28
C ILE A 650 -24.75 -37.30 -18.74
N PHE A 651 -23.57 -37.66 -19.22
CA PHE A 651 -23.17 -37.61 -20.62
C PHE A 651 -24.37 -38.00 -21.48
N ALA A 652 -24.83 -37.07 -22.32
CA ALA A 652 -26.01 -37.23 -23.16
C ALA A 652 -25.78 -38.22 -24.33
N ASP A 653 -24.69 -38.98 -24.26
CA ASP A 653 -24.32 -40.14 -25.03
C ASP A 653 -24.08 -41.29 -24.06
N GLY A 654 -25.17 -42.01 -23.75
CA GLY A 654 -25.14 -43.15 -22.84
C GLY A 654 -24.14 -44.23 -23.28
N PHE A 655 -23.40 -44.75 -22.30
CA PHE A 655 -22.57 -45.96 -22.33
C PHE A 655 -21.69 -46.17 -23.58
N ASP A 656 -20.38 -45.94 -23.42
CA ASP A 656 -19.35 -46.98 -23.63
C ASP A 656 -18.06 -46.64 -22.86
#